data_AF-A0A9P5MN53-F1
#
_entry.id   AF-A0A9P5MN53-F1
#
_cell.length_a   1.000
_cell.length_b   1.000
_cell.length_c   1.000
_cell.angle_alpha   90.00
_cell.angle_beta   90.00
_cell.angle_gamma   90.00
#
_symmetry.space_group_name_H-M   'P 1'
#
loop_
_entity.id
_entity.type
_entity.pdbx_description
1 polymer ?
#
loop_
_entity_poly.entity_id
_entity_poly.type
_entity_poly.pdbx_seq_one_letter_code
_entity_poly.pdbx_strand_id
1 'polypeptide(L)'
;MSHPTVSSSSKFQLIINNALDKYKKRTTNDLLAHPLAAQLQSCDSPAAVLAVLQQQVQGLDQARSSDERWSRWLDPTVNVLYTLSATVGAGVGLVFSPANVIFTGVGVLLSAAKDARSSQDALIDIFERIEMFFRRLEIYTEVPLTMEMTDIIIQMMAEVLSILGITTKEIKQGRMKKYMNKLIGKTKIEDALKRLDKLTQEEARMAAAENLKATHAVDKRVEGVADTVVAIDNRVAGVDEQVQQTANDVDEVKRNQLRENIHKWLSPPDPSTNHNIACGTHHKKSATWFFQGSIFQEWKSTGSLLWIHGKPGSGKSIICSTVIQDIEAMCKDGNALMAYFYFDFRDANKQGLRDLVLSLLSQLSACSGSRCDILSKLYSVHDQGKKQPSDSILIKCLREMLTLPDQRPTYLIIDALDESPNTSGIPSPREAVLHFLNELVDLSLPNLHLCVTSRPEIDIRNVLEPLTSRQVSLHDQSGQKKDIENYVRTVVYSNLEQIMRRWKMEDKELVIETLSERADGMFRWVFCQLETLRHCLPPSVRRTLNELPESLDETYERVLKEIKKPNRDHARRLLQCLVAAVRPFGVKELAEVLAVDFDDEEGIPKLKPNWRWEDQEQAILTSCSSLITVVETGDSRVVQFSHFSVKEYLTSERLATSSGDVSRYHVDLRPAHTILAEACMSVLLQPEDHVEENGVGRSSPLAGYAAQHWVTHAQFEGVSSFLRKAMEDLFDLDKPYFPAWLQLHNIDTYPDSESSLYWFAVSKGSNASPLYYAALCGFQDLVEHLVVKYPQHVDNSNGCYMKPLIAALAGRHFQTAKLLGYHGARANVSGKDGRIPLHSATWYGDLEIVQVLLDYEADVNARDPNNWTPIHYLSEGNPPPETPHNNPELLSAIARLLLEHGAEVNARTNSGLAPLHVAAQYGRVEVARVLLDHGANVGAEDDEGRTPIYVAANYGRAKVAHMLLEHGANVGAGDNNGKTPLYAAVEHRNVEVVRVLLEHGANVGAGDNEGRTPFQIASAKGYDEIMKLLSEHGTEGML
;
A
#
# COMPACT_ATOMS: atom_id res chain seq x y z
N MET A 1 -37.44 -17.77 3.08
CA MET A 1 -37.92 -17.40 4.42
C MET A 1 -37.61 -15.92 4.64
N SER A 2 -38.63 -15.10 4.84
CA SER A 2 -38.51 -13.64 5.02
C SER A 2 -37.97 -13.31 6.42
N HIS A 3 -36.79 -12.70 6.49
CA HIS A 3 -36.28 -12.07 7.72
C HIS A 3 -37.04 -10.77 7.99
N PRO A 4 -37.41 -10.45 9.25
CA PRO A 4 -38.11 -9.21 9.56
C PRO A 4 -37.13 -8.03 9.50
N THR A 5 -37.46 -7.00 8.73
CA THR A 5 -36.77 -5.71 8.74
C THR A 5 -37.03 -5.00 10.08
N VAL A 6 -36.03 -5.03 10.95
CA VAL A 6 -35.97 -4.29 12.22
C VAL A 6 -35.96 -2.78 11.90
N SER A 7 -36.96 -2.02 12.36
CA SER A 7 -37.09 -0.58 12.09
C SER A 7 -35.92 0.23 12.67
N SER A 8 -35.58 1.38 12.05
CA SER A 8 -34.49 2.26 12.51
C SER A 8 -34.60 2.67 13.99
N SER A 9 -35.82 2.87 14.48
CA SER A 9 -36.12 3.15 15.90
C SER A 9 -35.67 2.02 16.83
N SER A 10 -35.90 0.75 16.45
CA SER A 10 -35.52 -0.40 17.29
C SER A 10 -34.00 -0.66 17.36
N LYS A 11 -33.21 -0.23 16.37
CA LYS A 11 -31.74 -0.25 16.43
C LYS A 11 -31.20 0.81 17.40
N PHE A 12 -31.82 2.01 17.44
CA PHE A 12 -31.41 3.10 18.33
C PHE A 12 -31.68 2.75 19.81
N GLN A 13 -32.86 2.20 20.11
CA GLN A 13 -33.19 1.69 21.45
C GLN A 13 -32.21 0.60 21.94
N LEU A 14 -31.81 -0.31 21.04
CA LEU A 14 -30.87 -1.39 21.37
C LEU A 14 -29.48 -0.85 21.73
N ILE A 15 -29.04 0.22 21.07
CA ILE A 15 -27.75 0.89 21.33
C ILE A 15 -27.76 1.56 22.72
N ILE A 16 -28.83 2.28 23.07
CA ILE A 16 -28.97 2.92 24.39
C ILE A 16 -29.00 1.87 25.50
N ASN A 17 -29.75 0.78 25.31
CA ASN A 17 -29.84 -0.29 26.31
C ASN A 17 -28.51 -1.03 26.51
N ASN A 18 -27.77 -1.31 25.44
CA ASN A 18 -26.44 -1.93 25.52
C ASN A 18 -25.41 -1.00 26.20
N ALA A 19 -25.52 0.31 25.99
CA ALA A 19 -24.66 1.29 26.64
C ALA A 19 -24.89 1.35 28.16
N LEU A 20 -26.16 1.38 28.58
CA LEU A 20 -26.55 1.40 29.99
C LEU A 20 -26.12 0.12 30.73
N ASP A 21 -26.26 -1.05 30.09
CA ASP A 21 -25.81 -2.34 30.67
C ASP A 21 -24.28 -2.45 30.78
N LYS A 22 -23.54 -1.98 29.76
CA LYS A 22 -22.06 -1.91 29.82
C LYS A 22 -21.56 -0.98 30.93
N TYR A 23 -22.22 0.16 31.13
CA TYR A 23 -21.88 1.09 32.21
C TYR A 23 -22.08 0.47 33.59
N LYS A 24 -23.23 -0.19 33.81
CA LYS A 24 -23.55 -0.90 35.05
C LYS A 24 -22.51 -1.96 35.41
N LYS A 25 -22.05 -2.73 34.42
CA LYS A 25 -21.01 -3.76 34.59
C LYS A 25 -19.62 -3.19 34.94
N ARG A 26 -19.28 -1.98 34.47
CA ARG A 26 -17.94 -1.39 34.65
C ARG A 26 -17.78 -0.55 35.91
N THR A 27 -18.83 0.13 36.35
CA THR A 27 -18.74 1.12 37.44
C THR A 27 -19.37 0.65 38.75
N THR A 28 -19.99 -0.53 38.77
CA THR A 28 -20.80 -1.07 39.89
C THR A 28 -22.00 -0.22 40.31
N ASN A 29 -22.26 0.91 39.65
CA ASN A 29 -23.42 1.79 39.86
C ASN A 29 -24.53 1.50 38.83
N ASP A 30 -25.77 1.33 39.29
CA ASP A 30 -26.92 1.05 38.43
C ASP A 30 -27.68 2.34 38.05
N LEU A 31 -27.36 2.88 36.87
CA LEU A 31 -28.07 4.04 36.32
C LEU A 31 -29.53 3.71 35.96
N LEU A 32 -29.92 2.44 35.81
CA LEU A 32 -31.32 2.05 35.51
C LEU A 32 -32.27 2.30 36.68
N ALA A 33 -31.74 2.50 37.90
CA ALA A 33 -32.52 2.91 39.07
C ALA A 33 -32.84 4.42 39.09
N HIS A 34 -32.23 5.21 38.19
CA HIS A 34 -32.43 6.66 38.12
C HIS A 34 -33.62 7.01 37.21
N PRO A 35 -34.52 7.94 37.60
CA PRO A 35 -35.72 8.28 36.81
C PRO A 35 -35.42 8.72 35.36
N LEU A 36 -34.24 9.32 35.17
CA LEU A 36 -33.75 9.78 33.87
C LEU A 36 -33.47 8.64 32.86
N ALA A 37 -33.10 7.45 33.34
CA ALA A 37 -32.80 6.32 32.47
C ALA A 37 -34.06 5.82 31.74
N ALA A 38 -35.22 5.83 32.39
CA ALA A 38 -36.49 5.49 31.77
C ALA A 38 -36.89 6.50 30.67
N GLN A 39 -36.59 7.79 30.86
CA GLN A 39 -36.86 8.84 29.87
C GLN A 39 -35.95 8.72 28.64
N LEU A 40 -34.66 8.41 28.85
CA LEU A 40 -33.70 8.16 27.77
C LEU A 40 -34.01 6.85 27.02
N GLN A 41 -34.47 5.82 27.73
CA GLN A 41 -34.92 4.56 27.12
C GLN A 41 -36.21 4.70 26.31
N SER A 42 -37.00 5.77 26.52
CA SER A 42 -38.16 6.10 25.67
C SER A 42 -37.83 6.98 24.46
N CYS A 43 -36.60 7.47 24.32
CA CYS A 43 -36.20 8.31 23.20
C CYS A 43 -35.93 7.45 21.96
N ASP A 44 -36.57 7.78 20.83
CA ASP A 44 -36.45 7.08 19.55
C ASP A 44 -35.54 7.82 18.54
N SER A 45 -35.05 9.01 18.90
CA SER A 45 -34.23 9.85 18.05
C SER A 45 -33.23 10.72 18.83
N PRO A 46 -32.11 11.12 18.20
CA PRO A 46 -31.15 12.11 18.70
C PRO A 46 -31.77 13.41 19.24
N ALA A 47 -32.77 13.95 18.55
CA ALA A 47 -33.44 15.19 18.93
C ALA A 47 -34.25 15.01 20.22
N ALA A 48 -34.89 13.86 20.41
CA ALA A 48 -35.61 13.53 21.64
C ALA A 48 -34.66 13.40 22.85
N VAL A 49 -33.48 12.80 22.66
CA VAL A 49 -32.43 12.73 23.70
C VAL A 49 -31.98 14.14 24.10
N LEU A 50 -31.75 15.02 23.12
CA LEU A 50 -31.35 16.40 23.36
C LEU A 50 -32.42 17.18 24.16
N ALA A 51 -33.70 16.98 23.83
CA ALA A 51 -34.81 17.62 24.53
C ALA A 51 -34.94 17.15 26.00
N VAL A 52 -34.74 15.86 26.28
CA VAL A 52 -34.72 15.32 27.66
C VAL A 52 -33.56 15.90 28.47
N LEU A 53 -32.38 16.01 27.87
CA LEU A 53 -31.21 16.63 28.51
C LEU A 53 -31.42 18.12 28.79
N GLN A 54 -32.03 18.85 27.86
CA GLN A 54 -32.40 20.26 28.06
C GLN A 54 -33.47 20.45 29.15
N GLN A 55 -34.40 19.50 29.30
CA GLN A 55 -35.41 19.53 30.36
C GLN A 55 -34.80 19.34 31.77
N GLN A 56 -33.73 18.55 31.90
CA GLN A 56 -33.00 18.42 33.18
C GLN A 56 -32.27 19.70 33.59
N VAL A 57 -31.78 20.46 32.61
CA VAL A 57 -31.17 21.77 32.85
C VAL A 57 -32.20 22.75 33.43
N GLN A 58 -33.47 22.69 32.99
CA GLN A 58 -34.54 23.51 33.58
C GLN A 58 -34.94 23.06 35.01
N GLY A 59 -34.68 21.80 35.39
CA GLY A 59 -34.89 21.31 36.77
C GLY A 59 -33.87 21.88 37.78
N LEU A 60 -32.66 22.19 37.33
CA LEU A 60 -31.63 22.87 38.13
C LEU A 60 -32.05 24.28 38.57
N ASP A 61 -32.89 24.97 37.79
CA ASP A 61 -33.45 26.28 38.16
C ASP A 61 -34.44 26.20 39.34
N GLN A 62 -35.12 25.06 39.54
CA GLN A 62 -36.04 24.85 40.67
C GLN A 62 -35.34 24.38 41.96
N ALA A 63 -34.23 23.65 41.86
CA ALA A 63 -33.41 23.25 43.01
C ALA A 63 -32.68 24.43 43.69
N ARG A 64 -32.69 25.59 43.03
CA ARG A 64 -32.10 26.87 43.44
C ARG A 64 -32.65 27.43 44.76
N SER A 65 -33.80 26.96 45.26
CA SER A 65 -34.45 27.46 46.47
C SER A 65 -34.21 26.63 47.75
N SER A 66 -33.50 25.50 47.69
CA SER A 66 -33.41 24.55 48.83
C SER A 66 -32.02 24.33 49.43
N ASP A 67 -30.98 25.04 48.99
CA ASP A 67 -29.60 24.97 49.52
C ASP A 67 -29.00 23.54 49.53
N GLU A 68 -29.43 22.68 48.60
CA GLU A 68 -28.86 21.34 48.42
C GLU A 68 -27.59 21.36 47.56
N ARG A 69 -26.66 20.43 47.85
CA ARG A 69 -25.40 20.26 47.10
C ARG A 69 -25.68 19.98 45.61
N TRP A 70 -25.27 20.90 44.74
CA TRP A 70 -25.36 20.85 43.28
C TRP A 70 -24.86 19.53 42.66
N SER A 71 -23.90 18.88 43.32
CA SER A 71 -23.35 17.57 42.90
C SER A 71 -24.43 16.50 42.72
N ARG A 72 -25.51 16.50 43.53
CA ARG A 72 -26.60 15.52 43.44
C ARG A 72 -27.36 15.57 42.10
N TRP A 73 -27.40 16.72 41.44
CA TRP A 73 -28.14 16.94 40.19
C TRP A 73 -27.22 16.93 38.95
N LEU A 74 -25.98 17.39 39.10
CA LEU A 74 -24.99 17.44 38.00
C LEU A 74 -24.31 16.09 37.73
N ASP A 75 -24.01 15.30 38.77
CA ASP A 75 -23.29 14.02 38.62
C ASP A 75 -24.01 13.01 37.70
N PRO A 76 -25.34 12.80 37.80
CA PRO A 76 -26.06 11.89 36.91
C PRO A 76 -26.03 12.36 35.44
N THR A 77 -26.24 13.66 35.22
CA THR A 77 -26.32 14.28 33.88
C THR A 77 -24.98 14.23 33.14
N VAL A 78 -23.90 14.55 33.86
CA VAL A 78 -22.53 14.50 33.32
C VAL A 78 -22.10 13.05 33.02
N ASN A 79 -22.43 12.08 33.89
CA ASN A 79 -22.15 10.66 33.66
C ASN A 79 -22.95 10.08 32.47
N VAL A 80 -24.17 10.56 32.23
CA VAL A 80 -24.97 10.20 31.05
C VAL A 80 -24.35 10.76 29.76
N LEU A 81 -23.88 12.01 29.77
CA LEU A 81 -23.17 12.61 28.62
C LEU A 81 -21.89 11.85 28.27
N TYR A 82 -21.12 11.39 29.26
CA TYR A 82 -19.96 10.51 29.03
C TYR A 82 -20.35 9.14 28.47
N THR A 83 -21.45 8.55 28.96
CA THR A 83 -21.89 7.23 28.51
C THR A 83 -22.39 7.30 27.06
N LEU A 84 -23.11 8.36 26.68
CA LEU A 84 -23.50 8.64 25.29
C LEU A 84 -22.27 8.85 24.40
N SER A 85 -21.28 9.64 24.86
CA SER A 85 -19.98 9.82 24.18
C SER A 85 -19.25 8.50 23.93
N ALA A 86 -19.19 7.60 24.92
CA ALA A 86 -18.53 6.30 24.80
C ALA A 86 -19.27 5.32 23.87
N THR A 87 -20.57 5.53 23.65
CA THR A 87 -21.39 4.69 22.74
C THR A 87 -21.26 5.15 21.29
N VAL A 88 -21.08 6.46 21.07
CA VAL A 88 -20.92 7.08 19.75
C VAL A 88 -19.58 6.69 19.11
N GLY A 89 -18.54 6.41 19.91
CA GLY A 89 -17.26 5.88 19.44
C GLY A 89 -17.31 4.44 18.89
N ALA A 90 -18.43 3.72 19.02
CA ALA A 90 -18.52 2.30 18.68
C ALA A 90 -19.53 1.94 17.58
N GLY A 91 -20.13 2.88 16.83
CA GLY A 91 -20.91 2.44 15.66
C GLY A 91 -21.89 3.36 14.92
N VAL A 92 -21.97 4.67 15.16
CA VAL A 92 -22.85 5.55 14.34
C VAL A 92 -22.21 6.94 14.16
N GLY A 93 -21.27 7.05 13.21
CA GLY A 93 -20.43 8.24 13.01
C GLY A 93 -21.05 9.41 12.22
N LEU A 94 -22.38 9.58 12.16
CA LEU A 94 -22.99 10.61 11.29
C LEU A 94 -23.98 11.58 11.96
N VAL A 95 -24.27 11.48 13.28
CA VAL A 95 -25.27 12.38 13.91
C VAL A 95 -24.79 13.12 15.17
N PHE A 96 -23.74 12.64 15.84
CA PHE A 96 -23.12 13.37 16.95
C PHE A 96 -21.60 13.35 16.79
N SER A 97 -21.01 14.41 16.27
CA SER A 97 -19.55 14.57 16.34
C SER A 97 -19.13 14.70 17.81
N PRO A 98 -17.92 14.23 18.20
CA PRO A 98 -17.35 14.46 19.52
C PRO A 98 -17.40 15.95 19.89
N ALA A 99 -17.20 16.83 18.90
CA ALA A 99 -17.33 18.28 19.05
C ALA A 99 -18.74 18.71 19.51
N ASN A 100 -19.82 18.18 18.94
CA ASN A 100 -21.18 18.54 19.36
C ASN A 100 -21.52 18.06 20.77
N VAL A 101 -20.99 16.92 21.20
CA VAL A 101 -21.16 16.42 22.58
C VAL A 101 -20.34 17.25 23.57
N ILE A 102 -19.12 17.65 23.19
CA ILE A 102 -18.28 18.58 23.94
C ILE A 102 -18.98 19.94 24.04
N PHE A 103 -19.43 20.53 22.93
CA PHE A 103 -20.16 21.82 22.91
C PHE A 103 -21.47 21.78 23.71
N THR A 104 -22.20 20.67 23.67
CA THR A 104 -23.44 20.50 24.45
C THR A 104 -23.14 20.33 25.93
N GLY A 105 -22.17 19.48 26.30
CA GLY A 105 -21.76 19.29 27.70
C GLY A 105 -21.16 20.55 28.31
N VAL A 106 -20.35 21.26 27.53
CA VAL A 106 -19.84 22.60 27.84
C VAL A 106 -20.98 23.60 27.96
N GLY A 107 -21.93 23.64 27.03
CA GLY A 107 -23.08 24.55 27.09
C GLY A 107 -23.95 24.35 28.33
N VAL A 108 -24.12 23.10 28.78
CA VAL A 108 -24.81 22.75 30.03
C VAL A 108 -24.03 23.26 31.25
N LEU A 109 -22.72 23.05 31.29
CA LEU A 109 -21.84 23.51 32.38
C LEU A 109 -21.72 25.04 32.43
N LEU A 110 -21.69 25.70 31.26
CA LEU A 110 -21.65 27.16 31.11
C LEU A 110 -22.97 27.81 31.54
N SER A 111 -24.12 27.23 31.18
CA SER A 111 -25.43 27.68 31.67
C SER A 111 -25.55 27.53 33.19
N ALA A 112 -25.04 26.43 33.77
CA ALA A 112 -24.99 26.26 35.22
C ALA A 112 -24.05 27.28 35.91
N ALA A 113 -22.97 27.69 35.23
CA ALA A 113 -22.03 28.69 35.75
C ALA A 113 -22.63 30.11 35.74
N LYS A 114 -23.39 30.48 34.71
CA LYS A 114 -23.90 31.86 34.47
C LYS A 114 -24.66 32.47 35.65
N ASP A 115 -25.34 31.65 36.45
CA ASP A 115 -26.16 32.08 37.59
C ASP A 115 -25.56 31.76 38.98
N ALA A 116 -24.34 31.22 39.05
CA ALA A 116 -23.60 30.90 40.29
C ALA A 116 -22.83 32.12 40.89
N ARG A 117 -23.24 33.36 40.57
CA ARG A 117 -22.54 34.62 40.91
C ARG A 117 -22.30 34.84 42.41
N SER A 118 -22.96 34.13 43.31
CA SER A 118 -22.94 34.37 44.76
C SER A 118 -22.11 33.40 45.60
N SER A 119 -21.51 32.34 45.04
CA SER A 119 -20.71 31.37 45.80
C SER A 119 -19.38 31.00 45.11
N GLN A 120 -18.27 31.45 45.70
CA GLN A 120 -16.92 31.14 45.21
C GLN A 120 -16.62 29.63 45.21
N ASP A 121 -17.14 28.86 46.16
CA ASP A 121 -16.91 27.42 46.25
C ASP A 121 -17.68 26.64 45.16
N ALA A 122 -18.88 27.11 44.77
CA ALA A 122 -19.64 26.52 43.66
C ALA A 122 -18.92 26.73 42.32
N LEU A 123 -18.29 27.89 42.12
CA LEU A 123 -17.50 28.18 40.92
C LEU A 123 -16.24 27.31 40.83
N ILE A 124 -15.53 27.10 41.95
CA ILE A 124 -14.35 26.22 42.00
C ILE A 124 -14.73 24.76 41.68
N ASP A 125 -15.83 24.26 42.23
CA ASP A 125 -16.31 22.88 41.95
C ASP A 125 -16.71 22.70 40.47
N ILE A 126 -17.35 23.72 39.86
CA ILE A 126 -17.66 23.72 38.41
C ILE A 126 -16.37 23.70 37.57
N PHE A 127 -15.35 24.48 37.92
CA PHE A 127 -14.07 24.49 37.21
C PHE A 127 -13.29 23.18 37.37
N GLU A 128 -13.27 22.56 38.56
CA GLU A 128 -12.65 21.24 38.77
C GLU A 128 -13.31 20.15 37.92
N ARG A 129 -14.64 20.23 37.71
CA ARG A 129 -15.40 19.27 36.90
C ARG A 129 -15.20 19.45 35.40
N ILE A 130 -15.02 20.69 34.94
CA ILE A 130 -14.63 21.00 33.56
C ILE A 130 -13.21 20.45 33.29
N GLU A 131 -12.26 20.64 34.21
CA GLU A 131 -10.91 20.06 34.10
C GLU A 131 -10.97 18.52 34.04
N MET A 132 -11.74 17.90 34.94
CA MET A 132 -11.88 16.45 34.99
C MET A 132 -12.55 15.88 33.73
N PHE A 133 -13.42 16.66 33.08
CA PHE A 133 -14.03 16.33 31.80
C PHE A 133 -13.02 16.26 30.66
N PHE A 134 -12.18 17.29 30.51
CA PHE A 134 -11.17 17.28 29.47
C PHE A 134 -10.08 16.23 29.70
N ARG A 135 -9.61 16.04 30.95
CA ARG A 135 -8.63 14.98 31.28
C ARG A 135 -9.14 13.57 31.00
N ARG A 136 -10.43 13.30 31.26
CA ARG A 136 -11.01 11.99 30.96
C ARG A 136 -11.23 11.80 29.47
N LEU A 137 -11.59 12.86 28.74
CA LEU A 137 -11.70 12.82 27.28
C LEU A 137 -10.36 12.47 26.61
N GLU A 138 -9.25 13.01 27.13
CA GLU A 138 -7.87 12.71 26.71
C GLU A 138 -7.52 11.22 26.90
N ILE A 139 -7.91 10.61 28.02
CA ILE A 139 -7.73 9.17 28.29
C ILE A 139 -8.61 8.31 27.37
N TYR A 140 -9.83 8.73 27.05
CA TYR A 140 -10.78 7.94 26.25
C TYR A 140 -10.59 8.06 24.73
N THR A 141 -9.93 9.11 24.26
CA THR A 141 -9.67 9.36 22.82
C THR A 141 -8.24 9.03 22.40
N GLU A 142 -7.36 8.71 23.34
CA GLU A 142 -5.93 8.40 23.12
C GLU A 142 -5.13 9.52 22.41
N VAL A 143 -5.69 10.72 22.28
CA VAL A 143 -5.05 11.90 21.69
C VAL A 143 -4.70 12.91 22.79
N PRO A 144 -3.42 13.31 22.95
CA PRO A 144 -3.04 14.33 23.92
C PRO A 144 -3.62 15.71 23.53
N LEU A 145 -4.01 16.51 24.53
CA LEU A 145 -4.58 17.85 24.32
C LEU A 145 -3.61 18.72 23.51
N THR A 146 -4.01 19.10 22.28
CA THR A 146 -3.18 19.94 21.41
C THR A 146 -3.08 21.37 21.96
N MET A 147 -2.07 22.12 21.49
CA MET A 147 -1.92 23.53 21.86
C MET A 147 -3.15 24.38 21.51
N GLU A 148 -3.86 24.05 20.43
CA GLU A 148 -5.09 24.72 20.00
C GLU A 148 -6.27 24.42 20.93
N MET A 149 -6.43 23.17 21.38
CA MET A 149 -7.47 22.79 22.36
C MET A 149 -7.23 23.48 23.71
N THR A 150 -5.96 23.61 24.10
CA THR A 150 -5.57 24.33 25.33
C THR A 150 -5.91 25.82 25.22
N ASP A 151 -5.72 26.43 24.06
CA ASP A 151 -6.06 27.84 23.81
C ASP A 151 -7.59 28.06 23.75
N ILE A 152 -8.37 27.09 23.24
CA ILE A 152 -9.84 27.11 23.29
C ILE A 152 -10.35 27.03 24.74
N ILE A 153 -9.74 26.17 25.57
CA ILE A 153 -10.06 26.09 27.01
C ILE A 153 -9.76 27.42 27.70
N ILE A 154 -8.64 28.07 27.38
CA ILE A 154 -8.27 29.39 27.92
C ILE A 154 -9.26 30.48 27.46
N GLN A 155 -9.68 30.48 26.19
CA GLN A 155 -10.68 31.40 25.67
C GLN A 155 -12.03 31.23 26.35
N MET A 156 -12.51 29.98 26.49
CA MET A 156 -13.76 29.70 27.19
C MET A 156 -13.70 30.10 28.67
N MET A 157 -12.60 29.83 29.37
CA MET A 157 -12.45 30.24 30.78
C MET A 157 -12.45 31.77 30.91
N ALA A 158 -11.86 32.50 29.97
CA ALA A 158 -11.90 33.96 29.95
C ALA A 158 -13.31 34.50 29.69
N GLU A 159 -14.06 33.90 28.77
CA GLU A 159 -15.47 34.23 28.53
C GLU A 159 -16.37 33.95 29.73
N VAL A 160 -16.18 32.82 30.42
CA VAL A 160 -16.92 32.48 31.66
C VAL A 160 -16.66 33.49 32.76
N LEU A 161 -15.40 33.85 32.99
CA LEU A 161 -15.02 34.84 34.00
C LEU A 161 -15.59 36.22 33.66
N SER A 162 -15.66 36.57 32.37
CA SER A 162 -16.27 37.80 31.87
C SER A 162 -17.79 37.82 32.07
N ILE A 163 -18.49 36.74 31.68
CA ILE A 163 -19.96 36.58 31.83
C ILE A 163 -20.37 36.61 33.31
N LEU A 164 -19.55 36.05 34.19
CA LEU A 164 -19.79 36.03 35.63
C LEU A 164 -19.55 37.37 36.33
N GLY A 165 -18.95 38.36 35.64
CA GLY A 165 -18.69 39.69 36.21
C GLY A 165 -17.63 39.70 37.31
N ILE A 166 -16.76 38.67 37.36
CA ILE A 166 -15.73 38.55 38.40
C ILE A 166 -14.63 39.54 38.07
N THR A 167 -14.42 40.53 38.95
CA THR A 167 -13.51 41.63 38.68
C THR A 167 -12.05 41.15 38.69
N THR A 168 -11.17 41.79 37.90
CA THR A 168 -9.71 41.52 37.93
C THR A 168 -9.11 41.68 39.33
N LYS A 169 -9.80 42.37 40.25
CA LYS A 169 -9.44 42.53 41.66
C LYS A 169 -9.71 41.28 42.51
N GLU A 170 -10.80 40.56 42.25
CA GLU A 170 -11.19 39.32 42.94
C GLU A 170 -10.34 38.13 42.49
N ILE A 171 -10.00 38.05 41.21
CA ILE A 171 -9.06 37.04 40.68
C ILE A 171 -7.64 37.24 41.26
N LYS A 172 -7.27 38.48 41.61
CA LYS A 172 -5.95 38.81 42.17
C LYS A 172 -5.81 38.47 43.66
N GLN A 173 -6.90 38.19 44.38
CA GLN A 173 -6.89 37.89 45.82
C GLN A 173 -7.45 36.50 46.13
N GLY A 174 -6.62 35.60 46.68
CA GLY A 174 -7.08 34.34 47.29
C GLY A 174 -6.87 33.05 46.46
N ARG A 175 -7.62 31.98 46.83
CA ARG A 175 -7.45 30.59 46.37
C ARG A 175 -7.58 30.41 44.84
N MET A 176 -8.43 31.19 44.18
CA MET A 176 -8.68 31.11 42.74
C MET A 176 -7.42 31.42 41.89
N LYS A 177 -6.61 32.40 42.29
CA LYS A 177 -5.32 32.72 41.64
C LYS A 177 -4.34 31.55 41.72
N LYS A 178 -4.30 30.86 42.86
CA LYS A 178 -3.39 29.75 43.11
C LYS A 178 -3.80 28.52 42.28
N TYR A 179 -5.10 28.30 42.13
CA TYR A 179 -5.67 27.24 41.30
C TYR A 179 -5.44 27.50 39.81
N MET A 180 -5.76 28.69 39.30
CA MET A 180 -5.52 29.04 37.89
C MET A 180 -4.03 28.95 37.51
N ASN A 181 -3.12 29.39 38.39
CA ASN A 181 -1.68 29.25 38.18
C ASN A 181 -1.21 27.80 38.03
N LYS A 182 -1.93 26.84 38.65
CA LYS A 182 -1.62 25.41 38.59
C LYS A 182 -2.16 24.77 37.30
N LEU A 183 -3.24 25.30 36.75
CA LEU A 183 -3.95 24.77 35.59
C LEU A 183 -3.32 25.18 34.24
N ILE A 184 -2.97 26.47 34.08
CA ILE A 184 -2.61 27.06 32.77
C ILE A 184 -1.26 27.78 32.74
N GLY A 185 -0.52 27.77 33.86
CA GLY A 185 0.82 28.35 33.97
C GLY A 185 0.85 29.86 34.19
N LYS A 186 1.81 30.33 35.01
CA LYS A 186 1.90 31.73 35.50
C LYS A 186 1.95 32.80 34.40
N THR A 187 2.66 32.55 33.30
CA THR A 187 2.91 33.52 32.23
C THR A 187 1.68 33.78 31.35
N LYS A 188 0.82 32.76 31.15
CA LYS A 188 -0.37 32.88 30.29
C LYS A 188 -1.55 33.62 30.98
N ILE A 189 -1.60 33.60 32.31
CA ILE A 189 -2.64 34.29 33.10
C ILE A 189 -2.51 35.81 33.02
N GLU A 190 -1.28 36.33 32.99
CA GLU A 190 -1.05 37.79 32.92
C GLU A 190 -1.50 38.36 31.58
N ASP A 191 -1.36 37.60 30.48
CA ASP A 191 -1.86 37.99 29.16
C ASP A 191 -3.39 37.88 29.04
N ALA A 192 -4.00 36.84 29.62
CA ALA A 192 -5.45 36.71 29.68
C ALA A 192 -6.11 37.84 30.50
N LEU A 193 -5.51 38.21 31.65
CA LEU A 193 -5.99 39.32 32.49
C LEU A 193 -5.83 40.69 31.81
N LYS A 194 -4.77 40.90 31.02
CA LYS A 194 -4.60 42.12 30.21
C LYS A 194 -5.65 42.27 29.11
N ARG A 195 -6.11 41.16 28.52
CA ARG A 195 -7.19 41.16 27.52
C ARG A 195 -8.57 41.45 28.14
N LEU A 196 -8.82 40.94 29.35
CA LEU A 196 -10.06 41.20 30.10
C LEU A 196 -10.22 42.68 30.53
N ASP A 197 -9.13 43.34 30.94
CA ASP A 197 -9.12 44.79 31.26
C ASP A 197 -9.38 45.67 30.01
N LYS A 198 -9.19 45.13 28.79
CA LYS A 198 -9.47 45.83 27.52
C LYS A 198 -10.95 45.78 27.13
N LEU A 199 -11.60 44.63 27.30
CA LEU A 199 -13.02 44.41 26.96
C LEU A 199 -13.98 45.17 27.89
N THR A 200 -13.65 45.24 29.18
CA THR A 200 -14.43 46.01 30.18
C THR A 200 -14.43 47.52 29.94
N GLN A 201 -13.45 48.06 29.20
CA GLN A 201 -13.42 49.48 28.79
C GLN A 201 -14.26 49.78 27.55
N GLU A 202 -14.55 48.77 26.70
CA GLU A 202 -15.38 48.92 25.50
C GLU A 202 -16.88 48.81 25.82
N GLU A 203 -17.27 47.93 26.74
CA GLU A 203 -18.67 47.78 27.18
C GLU A 203 -19.19 49.04 27.92
N ALA A 204 -18.31 49.73 28.66
CA ALA A 204 -18.64 51.00 29.32
C ALA A 204 -18.94 52.15 28.32
N ARG A 205 -18.49 52.05 27.06
CA ARG A 205 -18.76 53.04 26.01
C ARG A 205 -20.12 52.82 25.32
N MET A 206 -20.58 51.57 25.24
CA MET A 206 -21.82 51.20 24.55
C MET A 206 -23.07 51.45 25.41
N ALA A 207 -22.95 51.38 26.75
CA ALA A 207 -24.05 51.60 27.69
C ALA A 207 -24.58 53.06 27.76
N ALA A 208 -23.89 54.03 27.16
CA ALA A 208 -24.32 55.43 27.13
C ALA A 208 -25.24 55.80 25.95
N ALA A 209 -25.36 54.94 24.92
CA ALA A 209 -26.05 55.27 23.68
C ALA A 209 -27.47 54.66 23.56
N GLU A 210 -27.80 53.60 24.30
CA GLU A 210 -29.06 52.87 24.14
C GLU A 210 -30.18 53.24 25.13
N ASN A 211 -29.96 54.22 26.01
CA ASN A 211 -30.94 54.63 27.03
C ASN A 211 -31.94 55.71 26.58
N LEU A 212 -32.06 56.00 25.28
CA LEU A 212 -33.11 56.88 24.77
C LEU A 212 -33.80 56.26 23.55
N LYS A 213 -35.07 55.86 23.74
CA LYS A 213 -36.10 55.61 22.72
C LYS A 213 -36.27 54.17 22.23
N ALA A 214 -36.38 53.24 23.16
CA ALA A 214 -37.46 52.26 23.06
C ALA A 214 -38.70 52.86 23.74
N THR A 215 -39.78 53.12 22.99
CA THR A 215 -41.22 53.08 23.38
C THR A 215 -42.09 54.11 22.63
N HIS A 216 -42.55 53.76 21.43
CA HIS A 216 -43.92 54.01 20.93
C HIS A 216 -44.00 53.44 19.51
N ALA A 217 -44.22 52.14 19.38
CA ALA A 217 -45.56 51.55 19.29
C ALA A 217 -46.21 51.70 17.89
N VAL A 218 -46.08 50.61 17.13
CA VAL A 218 -47.22 49.79 16.67
C VAL A 218 -48.07 50.24 15.48
N ASP A 219 -47.98 51.46 14.94
CA ASP A 219 -48.94 51.88 13.89
C ASP A 219 -48.52 51.71 12.40
N LYS A 220 -47.41 51.02 12.08
CA LYS A 220 -47.00 50.79 10.67
C LYS A 220 -46.97 49.31 10.23
N ARG A 221 -47.89 48.52 10.78
CA ARG A 221 -47.96 47.07 10.60
C ARG A 221 -48.57 46.59 9.27
N VAL A 222 -48.60 47.41 8.21
CA VAL A 222 -49.19 47.01 6.92
C VAL A 222 -48.30 47.28 5.69
N GLU A 223 -47.20 48.03 5.80
CA GLU A 223 -46.22 48.21 4.69
C GLU A 223 -45.05 47.20 4.75
N GLY A 224 -44.78 46.59 5.92
CA GLY A 224 -43.60 45.73 6.13
C GLY A 224 -43.62 44.36 5.45
N VAL A 225 -44.74 43.91 4.87
CA VAL A 225 -44.83 42.56 4.30
C VAL A 225 -43.97 42.41 3.03
N ALA A 226 -43.80 43.48 2.24
CA ALA A 226 -42.95 43.45 1.04
C ALA A 226 -41.44 43.43 1.38
N ASP A 227 -41.01 44.27 2.33
CA ASP A 227 -39.61 44.30 2.80
C ASP A 227 -39.24 43.01 3.56
N THR A 228 -40.20 42.38 4.24
CA THR A 228 -39.99 41.10 4.93
C THR A 228 -39.81 39.95 3.91
N VAL A 229 -40.51 39.98 2.77
CA VAL A 229 -40.33 38.97 1.70
C VAL A 229 -38.95 39.11 1.05
N VAL A 230 -38.48 40.33 0.76
CA VAL A 230 -37.12 40.57 0.25
C VAL A 230 -36.05 40.17 1.27
N ALA A 231 -36.25 40.42 2.57
CA ALA A 231 -35.36 39.98 3.62
C ALA A 231 -35.37 38.44 3.82
N ILE A 232 -36.52 37.79 3.57
CA ILE A 232 -36.62 36.33 3.56
C ILE A 232 -35.90 35.77 2.34
N ASP A 233 -36.09 36.32 1.13
CA ASP A 233 -35.38 35.87 -0.08
C ASP A 233 -33.85 36.00 0.06
N ASN A 234 -33.36 37.09 0.65
CA ASN A 234 -31.92 37.25 0.94
C ASN A 234 -31.41 36.23 2.00
N ARG A 235 -32.24 35.88 2.99
CA ARG A 235 -31.90 34.83 3.98
C ARG A 235 -32.01 33.43 3.38
N VAL A 236 -32.94 33.19 2.47
CA VAL A 236 -33.09 31.93 1.72
C VAL A 236 -31.90 31.76 0.78
N ALA A 237 -31.48 32.81 0.06
CA ALA A 237 -30.26 32.79 -0.74
C ALA A 237 -29.00 32.52 0.11
N GLY A 238 -28.91 33.12 1.31
CA GLY A 238 -27.83 32.82 2.25
C GLY A 238 -27.89 31.40 2.83
N VAL A 239 -29.09 30.81 2.96
CA VAL A 239 -29.28 29.40 3.33
C VAL A 239 -28.92 28.48 2.16
N ASP A 240 -29.29 28.82 0.92
CA ASP A 240 -28.91 28.06 -0.28
C ASP A 240 -27.38 28.06 -0.47
N GLU A 241 -26.71 29.18 -0.19
CA GLU A 241 -25.24 29.27 -0.18
C GLU A 241 -24.63 28.40 0.94
N GLN A 242 -25.21 28.41 2.15
CA GLN A 242 -24.80 27.51 3.23
C GLN A 242 -25.07 26.03 2.94
N VAL A 243 -26.17 25.70 2.29
CA VAL A 243 -26.52 24.34 1.87
C VAL A 243 -25.56 23.87 0.79
N GLN A 244 -25.21 24.72 -0.18
CA GLN A 244 -24.21 24.42 -1.19
C GLN A 244 -22.83 24.23 -0.59
N GLN A 245 -22.43 25.07 0.38
CA GLN A 245 -21.17 24.90 1.10
C GLN A 245 -21.16 23.58 1.90
N THR A 246 -22.25 23.28 2.61
CA THR A 246 -22.38 22.03 3.37
C THR A 246 -22.35 20.80 2.45
N ALA A 247 -22.95 20.88 1.27
CA ALA A 247 -22.90 19.81 0.26
C ALA A 247 -21.47 19.59 -0.25
N ASN A 248 -20.73 20.68 -0.53
CA ASN A 248 -19.32 20.61 -0.92
C ASN A 248 -18.46 19.97 0.19
N ASP A 249 -18.67 20.37 1.45
CA ASP A 249 -17.96 19.83 2.61
C ASP A 249 -18.26 18.32 2.79
N VAL A 250 -19.52 17.90 2.62
CA VAL A 250 -19.92 16.48 2.68
C VAL A 250 -19.27 15.66 1.57
N ASP A 251 -19.19 16.19 0.36
CA ASP A 251 -18.55 15.50 -0.77
C ASP A 251 -17.02 15.48 -0.63
N GLU A 252 -16.41 16.46 0.03
CA GLU A 252 -15.00 16.41 0.44
C GLU A 252 -14.74 15.32 1.49
N VAL A 253 -15.57 15.22 2.53
CA VAL A 253 -15.46 14.17 3.55
C VAL A 253 -15.59 12.77 2.96
N LYS A 254 -16.56 12.55 2.04
CA LYS A 254 -16.70 11.26 1.33
C LYS A 254 -15.47 10.93 0.49
N ARG A 255 -14.90 11.91 -0.22
CA ARG A 255 -13.68 11.73 -1.01
C ARG A 255 -12.48 11.40 -0.12
N ASN A 256 -12.34 12.06 1.03
CA ASN A 256 -11.27 11.77 1.99
C ASN A 256 -11.41 10.37 2.59
N GLN A 257 -12.63 9.94 2.95
CA GLN A 257 -12.87 8.58 3.43
C GLN A 257 -12.54 7.53 2.36
N LEU A 258 -12.90 7.78 1.10
CA LEU A 258 -12.56 6.90 -0.01
C LEU A 258 -11.05 6.83 -0.23
N ARG A 259 -10.34 7.97 -0.16
CA ARG A 259 -8.87 8.02 -0.23
C ARG A 259 -8.21 7.20 0.87
N GLU A 260 -8.68 7.30 2.11
CA GLU A 260 -8.17 6.47 3.21
C GLU A 260 -8.41 4.98 2.97
N ASN A 261 -9.59 4.61 2.46
CA ASN A 261 -9.90 3.22 2.15
C ASN A 261 -9.00 2.68 1.03
N ILE A 262 -8.76 3.48 -0.02
CA ILE A 262 -7.85 3.14 -1.11
C ILE A 262 -6.41 3.03 -0.60
N HIS A 263 -5.97 3.96 0.26
CA HIS A 263 -4.64 3.92 0.85
C HIS A 263 -4.43 2.68 1.72
N LYS A 264 -5.42 2.31 2.56
CA LYS A 264 -5.39 1.07 3.34
C LYS A 264 -5.40 -0.17 2.44
N TRP A 265 -6.20 -0.13 1.38
CA TRP A 265 -6.27 -1.21 0.41
C TRP A 265 -4.93 -1.43 -0.30
N LEU A 266 -4.37 -0.39 -0.92
CA LEU A 266 -3.10 -0.50 -1.65
C LEU A 266 -1.89 -0.72 -0.72
N SER A 267 -1.99 -0.31 0.55
CA SER A 267 -0.91 -0.39 1.54
C SER A 267 0.44 0.10 1.00
N PRO A 268 0.50 1.30 0.40
CA PRO A 268 1.71 1.78 -0.26
C PRO A 268 2.82 2.02 0.77
N PRO A 269 4.09 1.75 0.41
CA PRO A 269 5.23 2.03 1.29
C PRO A 269 5.39 3.55 1.48
N ASP A 270 5.74 3.93 2.71
CA ASP A 270 5.94 5.34 3.10
C ASP A 270 7.38 5.81 2.78
N PRO A 271 7.57 6.70 1.78
CA PRO A 271 8.88 7.23 1.45
C PRO A 271 9.31 8.37 2.40
N SER A 272 8.40 8.93 3.20
CA SER A 272 8.68 10.10 4.05
C SER A 272 9.66 9.77 5.17
N THR A 273 9.68 8.53 5.65
CA THR A 273 10.65 8.09 6.66
C THR A 273 12.10 8.30 6.19
N ASN A 274 12.45 7.85 4.98
CA ASN A 274 13.79 8.01 4.41
C ASN A 274 14.10 9.48 4.10
N HIS A 275 13.12 10.21 3.56
CA HIS A 275 13.22 11.64 3.31
C HIS A 275 13.53 12.43 4.60
N ASN A 276 12.80 12.16 5.68
CA ASN A 276 12.98 12.82 6.98
C ASN A 276 14.35 12.52 7.60
N ILE A 277 14.86 11.29 7.46
CA ILE A 277 16.22 10.92 7.89
C ILE A 277 17.27 11.73 7.10
N ALA A 278 17.12 11.81 5.77
CA ALA A 278 18.00 12.61 4.93
C ALA A 278 17.93 14.12 5.27
N CYS A 279 16.74 14.64 5.55
CA CYS A 279 16.53 16.02 6.00
C CYS A 279 17.18 16.31 7.37
N GLY A 280 17.08 15.37 8.31
CA GLY A 280 17.68 15.50 9.64
C GLY A 280 19.21 15.52 9.65
N THR A 281 19.84 14.98 8.60
CA THR A 281 21.30 14.95 8.43
C THR A 281 21.85 16.10 7.58
N HIS A 282 20.98 16.96 7.04
CA HIS A 282 21.34 18.06 6.15
C HIS A 282 21.93 19.26 6.92
N HIS A 283 23.03 19.82 6.42
CA HIS A 283 23.64 21.05 6.95
C HIS A 283 23.19 22.30 6.17
N LYS A 284 23.00 23.43 6.86
CA LYS A 284 22.61 24.70 6.21
C LYS A 284 23.65 25.09 5.13
N LYS A 285 23.17 25.39 3.91
CA LYS A 285 23.93 25.74 2.70
C LYS A 285 24.58 24.58 1.93
N SER A 286 24.44 23.33 2.37
CA SER A 286 24.83 22.17 1.56
C SER A 286 24.11 22.18 0.21
N ALA A 287 24.72 21.61 -0.83
CA ALA A 287 24.17 21.47 -2.17
C ALA A 287 23.88 22.78 -2.94
N THR A 288 24.25 23.96 -2.42
CA THR A 288 23.98 25.24 -3.11
C THR A 288 24.57 25.29 -4.52
N TRP A 289 25.76 24.69 -4.72
CA TRP A 289 26.43 24.59 -6.00
C TRP A 289 25.63 23.75 -7.02
N PHE A 290 24.90 22.74 -6.55
CA PHE A 290 24.12 21.85 -7.40
C PHE A 290 22.93 22.60 -7.99
N PHE A 291 22.20 23.36 -7.15
CA PHE A 291 21.08 24.20 -7.60
C PHE A 291 21.53 25.35 -8.51
N GLN A 292 22.76 25.84 -8.36
CA GLN A 292 23.34 26.86 -9.25
C GLN A 292 23.87 26.27 -10.57
N GLY A 293 23.97 24.94 -10.67
CA GLY A 293 24.48 24.25 -11.85
C GLY A 293 23.51 24.32 -13.03
N SER A 294 24.06 24.45 -14.24
CA SER A 294 23.28 24.54 -15.47
C SER A 294 22.42 23.30 -15.72
N ILE A 295 22.94 22.10 -15.44
CA ILE A 295 22.25 20.82 -15.66
C ILE A 295 20.95 20.74 -14.88
N PHE A 296 20.97 21.11 -13.59
CA PHE A 296 19.77 21.08 -12.75
C PHE A 296 18.73 22.11 -13.20
N GLN A 297 19.17 23.34 -13.50
CA GLN A 297 18.27 24.40 -13.98
C GLN A 297 17.64 24.04 -15.33
N GLU A 298 18.41 23.45 -16.25
CA GLU A 298 17.90 22.98 -17.53
C GLU A 298 16.87 21.86 -17.35
N TRP A 299 17.17 20.84 -16.54
CA TRP A 299 16.24 19.76 -16.22
C TRP A 299 14.95 20.28 -15.58
N LYS A 300 15.05 21.19 -14.61
CA LYS A 300 13.90 21.81 -13.94
C LYS A 300 12.98 22.57 -14.91
N SER A 301 13.53 23.11 -16.00
CA SER A 301 12.78 23.90 -16.99
C SER A 301 12.23 23.11 -18.17
N THR A 302 12.87 22.01 -18.57
CA THR A 302 12.57 21.35 -19.87
C THR A 302 12.10 19.89 -19.77
N GLY A 303 12.03 19.31 -18.57
CA GLY A 303 11.59 17.91 -18.40
C GLY A 303 12.75 16.93 -18.55
N SER A 304 12.42 15.66 -18.84
CA SER A 304 13.36 14.54 -19.07
C SER A 304 13.94 13.87 -17.81
N LEU A 305 14.78 12.86 -18.05
CA LEU A 305 15.56 12.17 -17.03
C LEU A 305 16.81 12.98 -16.62
N LEU A 306 16.98 13.18 -15.31
CA LEU A 306 18.20 13.63 -14.65
C LEU A 306 18.74 12.47 -13.82
N TRP A 307 19.97 12.07 -14.10
CA TRP A 307 20.64 11.00 -13.34
C TRP A 307 21.75 11.58 -12.45
N ILE A 308 21.57 11.46 -11.13
CA ILE A 308 22.54 11.92 -10.14
C ILE A 308 23.26 10.70 -9.57
N HIS A 309 24.55 10.56 -9.87
CA HIS A 309 25.30 9.37 -9.47
C HIS A 309 26.53 9.70 -8.64
N GLY A 310 26.97 8.74 -7.84
CA GLY A 310 28.15 8.92 -7.01
C GLY A 310 28.56 7.70 -6.20
N LYS A 311 29.82 7.71 -5.76
CA LYS A 311 30.44 6.70 -4.91
C LYS A 311 29.68 6.48 -3.59
N PRO A 312 29.92 5.39 -2.85
CA PRO A 312 29.28 5.14 -1.57
C PRO A 312 29.47 6.30 -0.59
N GLY A 313 28.39 6.76 0.04
CA GLY A 313 28.46 7.85 1.01
C GLY A 313 28.71 9.24 0.43
N SER A 314 28.50 9.45 -0.87
CA SER A 314 28.63 10.77 -1.52
C SER A 314 27.50 11.77 -1.23
N GLY A 315 26.53 11.40 -0.39
CA GLY A 315 25.41 12.28 -0.03
C GLY A 315 24.28 12.31 -1.06
N LYS A 316 24.15 11.28 -1.91
CA LYS A 316 23.05 11.16 -2.90
C LYS A 316 21.67 11.41 -2.31
N SER A 317 21.32 10.74 -1.21
CA SER A 317 20.03 10.91 -0.54
C SER A 317 19.81 12.31 0.05
N ILE A 318 20.89 13.01 0.40
CA ILE A 318 20.84 14.42 0.85
C ILE A 318 20.59 15.34 -0.36
N ILE A 319 21.24 15.10 -1.49
CA ILE A 319 20.94 15.83 -2.73
C ILE A 319 19.49 15.57 -3.15
N CYS A 320 19.03 14.32 -3.12
CA CYS A 320 17.65 13.97 -3.41
C CYS A 320 16.66 14.68 -2.48
N SER A 321 16.89 14.68 -1.17
CA SER A 321 15.99 15.35 -0.22
C SER A 321 15.94 16.87 -0.43
N THR A 322 17.07 17.49 -0.76
CA THR A 322 17.11 18.93 -1.09
C THR A 322 16.40 19.23 -2.41
N VAL A 323 16.50 18.36 -3.43
CA VAL A 323 15.70 18.47 -4.67
C VAL A 323 14.20 18.40 -4.34
N ILE A 324 13.79 17.44 -3.51
CA ILE A 324 12.40 17.32 -3.06
C ILE A 324 11.95 18.63 -2.37
N GLN A 325 12.74 19.19 -1.45
CA GLN A 325 12.41 20.45 -0.76
C GLN A 325 12.25 21.64 -1.72
N ASP A 326 13.14 21.75 -2.72
CA ASP A 326 13.10 22.81 -3.73
C ASP A 326 11.85 22.72 -4.63
N ILE A 327 11.44 21.49 -5.00
CA ILE A 327 10.22 21.24 -5.78
C ILE A 327 8.95 21.34 -4.92
N GLU A 328 9.00 20.95 -3.64
CA GLU A 328 7.87 21.02 -2.72
C GLU A 328 7.37 22.46 -2.55
N ALA A 329 8.29 23.44 -2.57
CA ALA A 329 7.93 24.86 -2.59
C ALA A 329 7.03 25.22 -3.78
N MET A 330 7.34 24.70 -4.98
CA MET A 330 6.51 24.91 -6.18
C MET A 330 5.16 24.18 -6.09
N CYS A 331 5.13 23.02 -5.44
CA CYS A 331 3.90 22.25 -5.22
C CYS A 331 2.95 22.96 -4.25
N LYS A 332 3.48 23.59 -3.19
CA LYS A 332 2.70 24.39 -2.23
C LYS A 332 2.01 25.59 -2.89
N ASP A 333 2.66 26.17 -3.90
CA ASP A 333 2.09 27.24 -4.72
C ASP A 333 1.12 26.73 -5.81
N GLY A 334 0.89 25.42 -5.90
CA GLY A 334 0.02 24.79 -6.89
C GLY A 334 0.59 24.72 -8.31
N ASN A 335 1.86 25.08 -8.50
CA ASN A 335 2.51 25.21 -9.80
C ASN A 335 3.11 23.90 -10.34
N ALA A 336 3.23 22.87 -9.51
CA ALA A 336 3.82 21.59 -9.87
C ALA A 336 3.15 20.44 -9.13
N LEU A 337 3.36 19.22 -9.65
CA LEU A 337 3.01 17.96 -9.00
C LEU A 337 4.29 17.21 -8.66
N MET A 338 4.29 16.49 -7.55
CA MET A 338 5.47 15.73 -7.13
C MET A 338 5.05 14.41 -6.49
N ALA A 339 5.80 13.36 -6.82
CA ALA A 339 5.84 12.13 -6.07
C ALA A 339 7.29 11.68 -5.96
N TYR A 340 7.65 11.05 -4.85
CA TYR A 340 9.01 10.60 -4.63
C TYR A 340 9.06 9.23 -3.95
N PHE A 341 10.17 8.54 -4.13
CA PHE A 341 10.39 7.22 -3.58
C PHE A 341 11.85 7.03 -3.18
N TYR A 342 12.08 6.30 -2.11
CA TYR A 342 13.40 5.92 -1.66
C TYR A 342 13.46 4.40 -1.65
N PHE A 343 14.35 3.84 -2.48
CA PHE A 343 14.74 2.45 -2.27
C PHE A 343 15.47 2.32 -0.94
N ASP A 344 15.21 1.23 -0.23
CA ASP A 344 15.84 0.97 1.07
C ASP A 344 16.22 -0.50 1.20
N PHE A 345 17.52 -0.78 1.24
CA PHE A 345 18.01 -2.16 1.38
C PHE A 345 17.57 -2.83 2.70
N ARG A 346 17.05 -2.06 3.66
CA ARG A 346 16.59 -2.53 4.98
C ARG A 346 15.11 -2.84 5.02
N ASP A 347 14.32 -2.36 4.06
CA ASP A 347 12.87 -2.51 4.00
C ASP A 347 12.47 -3.25 2.72
N ALA A 348 11.99 -4.50 2.89
CA ALA A 348 11.60 -5.34 1.78
C ALA A 348 10.44 -4.74 0.95
N ASN A 349 9.61 -3.86 1.55
CA ASN A 349 8.53 -3.15 0.86
C ASN A 349 9.03 -1.89 0.13
N LYS A 350 10.35 -1.70 0.01
CA LYS A 350 10.97 -0.57 -0.70
C LYS A 350 12.07 -1.03 -1.65
N GLN A 351 11.91 -2.21 -2.23
CA GLN A 351 12.97 -2.84 -3.02
C GLN A 351 12.53 -3.20 -4.44
N GLY A 352 11.23 -3.36 -4.69
CA GLY A 352 10.69 -3.78 -5.97
C GLY A 352 10.00 -2.68 -6.78
N LEU A 353 9.63 -3.02 -8.01
CA LEU A 353 8.85 -2.15 -8.91
C LEU A 353 7.44 -1.88 -8.37
N ARG A 354 6.76 -2.91 -7.83
CA ARG A 354 5.43 -2.78 -7.23
C ARG A 354 5.39 -1.70 -6.16
N ASP A 355 6.36 -1.74 -5.25
CA ASP A 355 6.52 -0.80 -4.14
C ASP A 355 6.63 0.65 -4.61
N LEU A 356 7.51 0.87 -5.60
CA LEU A 356 7.70 2.16 -6.25
C LEU A 356 6.37 2.66 -6.84
N VAL A 357 5.70 1.84 -7.66
CA VAL A 357 4.48 2.24 -8.36
C VAL A 357 3.34 2.52 -7.38
N LEU A 358 3.13 1.69 -6.36
CA LEU A 358 2.12 1.89 -5.32
C LEU A 358 2.34 3.23 -4.59
N SER A 359 3.59 3.54 -4.24
CA SER A 359 3.94 4.79 -3.56
C SER A 359 3.66 6.01 -4.45
N LEU A 360 4.05 5.95 -5.73
CA LEU A 360 3.83 7.03 -6.69
C LEU A 360 2.33 7.26 -6.94
N LEU A 361 1.55 6.20 -7.15
CA LEU A 361 0.09 6.28 -7.32
C LEU A 361 -0.59 6.94 -6.13
N SER A 362 -0.24 6.52 -4.91
CA SER A 362 -0.81 7.08 -3.69
C SER A 362 -0.56 8.58 -3.59
N GLN A 363 0.69 9.01 -3.81
CA GLN A 363 1.08 10.42 -3.76
C GLN A 363 0.40 11.25 -4.86
N LEU A 364 0.44 10.82 -6.12
CA LEU A 364 -0.16 11.56 -7.23
C LEU A 364 -1.69 11.68 -7.11
N SER A 365 -2.34 10.68 -6.52
CA SER A 365 -3.78 10.72 -6.25
C SER A 365 -4.18 11.75 -5.18
N ALA A 366 -3.29 12.02 -4.23
CA ALA A 366 -3.50 13.05 -3.21
C ALA A 366 -3.43 14.46 -3.83
N CYS A 367 -2.64 14.65 -4.90
CA CYS A 367 -2.41 15.96 -5.50
C CYS A 367 -3.59 16.51 -6.34
N SER A 368 -4.52 15.68 -6.83
CA SER A 368 -5.65 16.18 -7.64
C SER A 368 -6.87 15.26 -7.62
N GLY A 369 -8.07 15.84 -7.74
CA GLY A 369 -9.34 15.11 -7.80
C GLY A 369 -9.40 14.11 -8.95
N SER A 370 -9.06 14.54 -10.17
CA SER A 370 -9.10 13.67 -11.37
C SER A 370 -8.18 12.45 -11.29
N ARG A 371 -7.03 12.56 -10.62
CA ARG A 371 -6.15 11.41 -10.36
C ARG A 371 -6.72 10.49 -9.28
N CYS A 372 -7.35 11.05 -8.25
CA CYS A 372 -8.09 10.28 -7.26
C CYS A 372 -9.27 9.50 -7.88
N ASP A 373 -9.92 10.06 -8.91
CA ASP A 373 -11.01 9.39 -9.62
C ASP A 373 -10.52 8.13 -10.36
N ILE A 374 -9.30 8.14 -10.90
CA ILE A 374 -8.65 6.97 -11.51
C ILE A 374 -8.52 5.84 -10.47
N LEU A 375 -7.98 6.13 -9.27
CA LEU A 375 -7.90 5.11 -8.21
C LEU A 375 -9.26 4.69 -7.68
N SER A 376 -10.23 5.59 -7.65
CA SER A 376 -11.60 5.28 -7.20
C SER A 376 -12.28 4.30 -8.15
N LYS A 377 -12.05 4.45 -9.46
CA LYS A 377 -12.48 3.48 -10.47
C LYS A 377 -11.73 2.16 -10.32
N LEU A 378 -10.41 2.20 -10.08
CA LEU A 378 -9.61 1.01 -9.81
C LEU A 378 -10.13 0.24 -8.58
N TYR A 379 -10.43 0.94 -7.49
CA TYR A 379 -10.97 0.38 -6.25
C TYR A 379 -12.34 -0.28 -6.45
N SER A 380 -13.22 0.34 -7.23
CA SER A 380 -14.56 -0.17 -7.47
C SER A 380 -14.56 -1.45 -8.32
N VAL A 381 -13.71 -1.53 -9.34
CA VAL A 381 -13.60 -2.73 -10.19
C VAL A 381 -12.91 -3.91 -9.49
N HIS A 382 -12.17 -3.66 -8.41
CA HIS A 382 -11.52 -4.69 -7.57
C HIS A 382 -12.36 -5.05 -6.32
N ASP A 383 -13.68 -5.19 -6.51
CA ASP A 383 -14.66 -5.59 -5.48
C ASP A 383 -14.54 -4.73 -4.20
N GLN A 384 -14.46 -3.40 -4.38
CA GLN A 384 -14.36 -2.44 -3.28
C GLN A 384 -13.16 -2.73 -2.36
N GLY A 385 -12.01 -3.07 -2.95
CA GLY A 385 -10.77 -3.33 -2.22
C GLY A 385 -10.64 -4.73 -1.61
N LYS A 386 -11.50 -5.69 -1.97
CA LYS A 386 -11.34 -7.09 -1.52
C LYS A 386 -10.25 -7.86 -2.28
N LYS A 387 -9.82 -7.36 -3.44
CA LYS A 387 -8.76 -7.96 -4.27
C LYS A 387 -7.65 -6.95 -4.53
N GLN A 388 -6.38 -7.36 -4.51
CA GLN A 388 -5.27 -6.49 -4.91
C GLN A 388 -5.17 -6.39 -6.45
N PRO A 389 -4.78 -5.23 -6.99
CA PRO A 389 -4.49 -5.09 -8.41
C PRO A 389 -3.10 -5.68 -8.73
N SER A 390 -2.92 -6.17 -9.95
CA SER A 390 -1.63 -6.65 -10.45
C SER A 390 -0.64 -5.52 -10.69
N ASP A 391 0.65 -5.85 -10.76
CA ASP A 391 1.71 -4.86 -11.05
C ASP A 391 1.47 -4.15 -12.38
N SER A 392 1.02 -4.88 -13.39
CA SER A 392 0.72 -4.30 -14.71
C SER A 392 -0.46 -3.32 -14.67
N ILE A 393 -1.48 -3.60 -13.86
CA ILE A 393 -2.62 -2.70 -13.65
C ILE A 393 -2.18 -1.42 -12.94
N LEU A 394 -1.35 -1.57 -11.92
CA LEU A 394 -0.78 -0.43 -11.20
C LEU A 394 0.05 0.46 -12.14
N ILE A 395 0.92 -0.14 -12.97
CA ILE A 395 1.74 0.58 -13.95
C ILE A 395 0.85 1.32 -14.95
N LYS A 396 -0.21 0.69 -15.46
CA LYS A 396 -1.14 1.33 -16.38
C LYS A 396 -1.89 2.49 -15.73
N CYS A 397 -2.38 2.31 -14.50
CA CYS A 397 -3.02 3.39 -13.75
C CYS A 397 -2.05 4.57 -13.55
N LEU A 398 -0.77 4.29 -13.30
CA LEU A 398 0.24 5.33 -13.17
C LEU A 398 0.44 6.06 -14.51
N ARG A 399 0.54 5.34 -15.63
CA ARG A 399 0.61 5.94 -16.97
C ARG A 399 -0.63 6.80 -17.26
N GLU A 400 -1.82 6.34 -16.91
CA GLU A 400 -3.06 7.11 -17.06
C GLU A 400 -2.98 8.43 -16.25
N MET A 401 -2.52 8.40 -15.00
CA MET A 401 -2.34 9.59 -14.18
C MET A 401 -1.31 10.59 -14.74
N LEU A 402 -0.23 10.08 -15.35
CA LEU A 402 0.85 10.89 -15.92
C LEU A 402 0.47 11.50 -17.27
N THR A 403 -0.43 10.86 -18.02
CA THR A 403 -0.90 11.31 -19.35
C THR A 403 -2.11 12.24 -19.32
N LEU A 404 -2.70 12.47 -18.14
CA LEU A 404 -3.80 13.44 -18.00
C LEU A 404 -3.39 14.81 -18.56
N PRO A 405 -4.28 15.52 -19.27
CA PRO A 405 -4.01 16.84 -19.83
C PRO A 405 -3.91 17.88 -18.70
N ASP A 406 -2.74 17.94 -18.05
CA ASP A 406 -2.38 18.86 -16.99
C ASP A 406 -1.19 19.70 -17.45
N GLN A 407 -1.34 21.02 -17.40
CA GLN A 407 -0.30 21.97 -17.83
C GLN A 407 0.85 22.07 -16.82
N ARG A 408 0.69 21.50 -15.62
CA ARG A 408 1.71 21.56 -14.57
C ARG A 408 2.79 20.49 -14.78
N PRO A 409 4.07 20.82 -14.55
CA PRO A 409 5.14 19.83 -14.53
C PRO A 409 4.93 18.82 -13.41
N THR A 410 5.14 17.54 -13.71
CA THR A 410 5.10 16.42 -12.77
C THR A 410 6.50 15.89 -12.52
N TYR A 411 6.94 15.97 -11.28
CA TYR A 411 8.26 15.53 -10.83
C TYR A 411 8.15 14.17 -10.16
N LEU A 412 8.83 13.16 -10.72
CA LEU A 412 9.02 11.86 -10.08
C LEU A 412 10.48 11.75 -9.64
N ILE A 413 10.71 11.66 -8.33
CA ILE A 413 12.04 11.68 -7.73
C ILE A 413 12.31 10.33 -7.05
N ILE A 414 13.31 9.59 -7.53
CA ILE A 414 13.61 8.23 -7.09
C ILE A 414 15.03 8.20 -6.55
N ASP A 415 15.18 7.93 -5.26
CA ASP A 415 16.47 7.84 -4.59
C ASP A 415 16.97 6.40 -4.47
N ALA A 416 18.29 6.25 -4.47
CA ALA A 416 19.01 5.05 -4.07
C ALA A 416 18.65 3.79 -4.88
N LEU A 417 18.47 3.91 -6.20
CA LEU A 417 18.16 2.77 -7.08
C LEU A 417 19.15 1.59 -6.93
N ASP A 418 20.40 1.86 -6.54
CA ASP A 418 21.40 0.83 -6.24
C ASP A 418 21.08 -0.05 -5.01
N GLU A 419 20.13 0.36 -4.17
CA GLU A 419 19.63 -0.43 -3.04
C GLU A 419 18.54 -1.43 -3.42
N SER A 420 17.96 -1.33 -4.63
CA SER A 420 17.11 -2.38 -5.18
C SER A 420 17.96 -3.63 -5.49
N PRO A 421 17.56 -4.84 -5.06
CA PRO A 421 18.34 -6.06 -5.29
C PRO A 421 18.50 -6.41 -6.77
N ASN A 422 19.71 -6.84 -7.14
CA ASN A 422 20.01 -7.46 -8.44
C ASN A 422 20.30 -8.96 -8.25
N THR A 423 19.31 -9.71 -7.76
CA THR A 423 19.41 -11.14 -7.44
C THR A 423 18.93 -12.01 -8.60
N SER A 424 19.28 -13.31 -8.57
CA SER A 424 18.83 -14.31 -9.55
C SER A 424 17.30 -14.49 -9.53
N GLY A 425 16.65 -13.88 -10.50
CA GLY A 425 15.23 -13.97 -10.85
C GLY A 425 15.11 -13.27 -12.20
N ILE A 426 14.32 -13.79 -13.14
CA ILE A 426 14.23 -13.20 -14.49
C ILE A 426 12.85 -12.56 -14.65
N PRO A 427 12.73 -11.22 -14.70
CA PRO A 427 13.77 -10.21 -14.39
C PRO A 427 13.97 -10.02 -12.88
N SER A 428 15.13 -9.52 -12.47
CA SER A 428 15.41 -9.19 -11.07
C SER A 428 14.59 -7.95 -10.64
N PRO A 429 14.40 -7.69 -9.32
CA PRO A 429 13.65 -6.51 -8.87
C PRO A 429 14.20 -5.20 -9.45
N ARG A 430 15.53 -5.03 -9.49
CA ARG A 430 16.17 -3.85 -10.07
C ARG A 430 16.02 -3.80 -11.59
N GLU A 431 16.15 -4.94 -12.28
CA GLU A 431 15.95 -5.00 -13.74
C GLU A 431 14.53 -4.58 -14.13
N ALA A 432 13.51 -5.01 -13.37
CA ALA A 432 12.13 -4.59 -13.58
C ALA A 432 11.97 -3.07 -13.42
N VAL A 433 12.61 -2.46 -12.40
CA VAL A 433 12.61 -0.99 -12.21
C VAL A 433 13.31 -0.28 -13.36
N LEU A 434 14.49 -0.76 -13.78
CA LEU A 434 15.24 -0.17 -14.89
C LEU A 434 14.46 -0.23 -16.21
N HIS A 435 13.81 -1.36 -16.50
CA HIS A 435 12.92 -1.50 -17.64
C HIS A 435 11.76 -0.49 -17.57
N PHE A 436 11.11 -0.38 -16.42
CA PHE A 436 10.03 0.58 -16.21
C PHE A 436 10.49 2.05 -16.39
N LEU A 437 11.69 2.42 -15.91
CA LEU A 437 12.24 3.75 -16.12
C LEU A 437 12.51 4.04 -17.61
N ASN A 438 13.05 3.05 -18.34
CA ASN A 438 13.23 3.14 -19.79
C ASN A 438 11.88 3.40 -20.49
N GLU A 439 10.85 2.61 -20.16
CA GLU A 439 9.51 2.80 -20.72
C GLU A 439 8.94 4.20 -20.43
N LEU A 440 9.13 4.74 -19.23
CA LEU A 440 8.66 6.09 -18.89
C LEU A 440 9.34 7.18 -19.72
N VAL A 441 10.64 7.02 -20.00
CA VAL A 441 11.38 7.94 -20.86
C VAL A 441 10.89 7.84 -22.30
N ASP A 442 10.65 6.62 -22.80
CA ASP A 442 10.16 6.37 -24.17
C ASP A 442 8.78 7.00 -24.43
N LEU A 443 7.93 7.14 -23.40
CA LEU A 443 6.64 7.85 -23.53
C LEU A 443 6.78 9.30 -23.98
N SER A 444 7.96 9.92 -23.84
CA SER A 444 8.26 11.28 -24.32
C SER A 444 7.27 12.34 -23.82
N LEU A 445 6.83 12.21 -22.56
CA LEU A 445 5.85 13.13 -21.96
C LEU A 445 6.50 14.50 -21.69
N PRO A 446 6.01 15.61 -22.28
CA PRO A 446 6.69 16.90 -22.23
C PRO A 446 6.72 17.54 -20.84
N ASN A 447 5.78 17.18 -19.97
CA ASN A 447 5.65 17.73 -18.61
C ASN A 447 6.22 16.78 -17.54
N LEU A 448 6.84 15.66 -17.91
CA LEU A 448 7.40 14.69 -16.96
C LEU A 448 8.88 14.98 -16.70
N HIS A 449 9.22 15.14 -15.41
CA HIS A 449 10.59 15.32 -14.93
C HIS A 449 10.95 14.12 -14.05
N LEU A 450 11.87 13.28 -14.53
CA LEU A 450 12.39 12.14 -13.76
C LEU A 450 13.73 12.52 -13.14
N CYS A 451 13.89 12.35 -11.83
CA CYS A 451 15.19 12.48 -11.15
C CYS A 451 15.51 11.15 -10.48
N VAL A 452 16.59 10.51 -10.89
CA VAL A 452 17.03 9.22 -10.32
C VAL A 452 18.39 9.39 -9.67
N THR A 453 18.55 8.94 -8.43
CA THR A 453 19.86 8.83 -7.79
C THR A 453 20.29 7.39 -7.67
N SER A 454 21.58 7.12 -7.91
CA SER A 454 22.13 5.77 -7.76
C SER A 454 23.66 5.76 -7.67
N ARG A 455 24.25 4.61 -7.35
CA ARG A 455 25.62 4.31 -7.77
C ARG A 455 25.67 4.02 -9.28
N PRO A 456 26.81 4.26 -9.93
CA PRO A 456 27.02 3.88 -11.33
C PRO A 456 27.38 2.38 -11.42
N GLU A 457 26.51 1.50 -10.92
CA GLU A 457 26.65 0.05 -11.14
C GLU A 457 26.54 -0.26 -12.65
N ILE A 458 27.11 -1.38 -13.11
CA ILE A 458 27.24 -1.68 -14.55
C ILE A 458 25.86 -1.79 -15.23
N ASP A 459 24.96 -2.54 -14.61
CA ASP A 459 23.56 -2.71 -15.00
C ASP A 459 22.80 -1.37 -15.07
N ILE A 460 22.96 -0.52 -14.05
CA ILE A 460 22.31 0.80 -14.02
C ILE A 460 22.88 1.73 -15.10
N ARG A 461 24.21 1.75 -15.28
CA ARG A 461 24.89 2.54 -16.32
C ARG A 461 24.41 2.17 -17.72
N ASN A 462 24.39 0.88 -18.01
CA ASN A 462 24.00 0.37 -19.33
C ASN A 462 22.60 0.83 -19.75
N VAL A 463 21.70 1.07 -18.79
CA VAL A 463 20.34 1.56 -19.05
C VAL A 463 20.25 3.09 -18.99
N LEU A 464 20.73 3.73 -17.92
CA LEU A 464 20.47 5.17 -17.70
C LEU A 464 21.38 6.09 -18.53
N GLU A 465 22.63 5.70 -18.79
CA GLU A 465 23.60 6.54 -19.50
C GLU A 465 23.19 6.82 -20.97
N PRO A 466 22.66 5.85 -21.74
CA PRO A 466 22.11 6.12 -23.07
C PRO A 466 20.83 6.97 -23.06
N LEU A 467 20.08 6.98 -21.96
CA LEU A 467 18.76 7.62 -21.87
C LEU A 467 18.80 9.13 -21.59
N THR A 468 19.93 9.66 -21.14
CA THR A 468 20.04 11.09 -20.85
C THR A 468 21.45 11.63 -21.00
N SER A 469 21.57 12.84 -21.57
CA SER A 469 22.79 13.63 -21.51
C SER A 469 22.91 14.44 -20.21
N ARG A 470 21.87 14.46 -19.37
CA ARG A 470 21.78 15.24 -18.12
C ARG A 470 22.14 14.35 -16.94
N GLN A 471 23.44 14.22 -16.71
CA GLN A 471 23.98 13.46 -15.59
C GLN A 471 24.89 14.32 -14.71
N VAL A 472 24.81 14.09 -13.39
CA VAL A 472 25.66 14.76 -12.40
C VAL A 472 26.40 13.71 -11.58
N SER A 473 27.71 13.62 -11.84
CA SER A 473 28.64 12.85 -11.00
C SER A 473 28.99 13.66 -9.77
N LEU A 474 28.53 13.26 -8.58
CA LEU A 474 28.73 14.03 -7.35
C LEU A 474 30.22 14.13 -6.95
N HIS A 475 31.00 13.08 -7.17
CA HIS A 475 32.39 12.98 -6.72
C HIS A 475 33.38 13.85 -7.51
N ASP A 476 33.01 14.30 -8.71
CA ASP A 476 33.85 15.16 -9.55
C ASP A 476 33.58 16.66 -9.32
N GLN A 477 32.68 17.01 -8.39
CA GLN A 477 32.22 18.38 -8.20
C GLN A 477 33.03 19.10 -7.13
N SER A 478 33.65 20.23 -7.51
CA SER A 478 34.36 21.11 -6.58
C SER A 478 33.48 21.62 -5.44
N GLY A 479 32.18 21.79 -5.71
CA GLY A 479 31.18 22.17 -4.70
C GLY A 479 30.98 21.12 -3.60
N GLN A 480 31.11 19.83 -3.93
CA GLN A 480 30.95 18.75 -2.95
C GLN A 480 32.09 18.75 -1.92
N LYS A 481 33.33 19.03 -2.34
CA LYS A 481 34.47 19.21 -1.43
C LYS A 481 34.17 20.31 -0.39
N LYS A 482 33.53 21.40 -0.82
CA LYS A 482 33.17 22.49 0.09
C LYS A 482 32.10 22.10 1.09
N ASP A 483 31.13 21.29 0.68
CA ASP A 483 30.11 20.76 1.58
C ASP A 483 30.72 19.82 2.63
N ILE A 484 31.68 18.98 2.24
CA ILE A 484 32.45 18.13 3.17
C ILE A 484 33.24 18.98 4.17
N GLU A 485 33.93 20.02 3.70
CA GLU A 485 34.67 20.93 4.58
C GLU A 485 33.76 21.60 5.62
N ASN A 486 32.58 22.05 5.20
CA ASN A 486 31.59 22.62 6.12
C ASN A 486 31.04 21.60 7.12
N TYR A 487 30.83 20.35 6.68
CA TYR A 487 30.43 19.24 7.53
C TYR A 487 31.48 18.97 8.62
N VAL A 488 32.74 18.75 8.23
CA VAL A 488 33.85 18.49 9.16
C VAL A 488 34.00 19.65 10.14
N ARG A 489 34.00 20.89 9.64
CA ARG A 489 34.08 22.08 10.48
C ARG A 489 32.95 22.12 11.50
N THR A 490 31.72 21.80 11.11
CA THR A 490 30.59 21.78 12.04
C THR A 490 30.79 20.75 13.16
N VAL A 491 31.28 19.55 12.84
CA VAL A 491 31.51 18.49 13.84
C VAL A 491 32.67 18.87 14.78
N VAL A 492 33.81 19.28 14.24
CA VAL A 492 35.04 19.61 15.00
C VAL A 492 34.85 20.82 15.93
N TYR A 493 34.04 21.80 15.51
CA TYR A 493 33.69 22.97 16.32
C TYR A 493 32.40 22.80 17.13
N SER A 494 31.74 21.65 17.04
CA SER A 494 30.50 21.41 17.77
C SER A 494 30.74 21.48 19.29
N ASN A 495 29.77 22.06 19.98
CA ASN A 495 29.77 22.19 21.44
C ASN A 495 29.25 20.94 22.16
N LEU A 496 29.02 19.85 21.45
CA LEU A 496 28.51 18.61 22.04
C LEU A 496 29.66 17.67 22.46
N GLU A 497 30.80 17.74 21.78
CA GLU A 497 31.91 16.79 21.95
C GLU A 497 32.98 17.27 22.93
N GLN A 498 33.06 16.66 24.12
CA GLN A 498 33.93 17.12 25.23
C GLN A 498 35.45 17.03 24.92
N ILE A 499 35.88 16.11 24.06
CA ILE A 499 37.31 15.87 23.76
C ILE A 499 37.83 16.80 22.66
N MET A 500 37.12 16.90 21.53
CA MET A 500 37.50 17.76 20.40
C MET A 500 37.57 19.25 20.78
N ARG A 501 36.78 19.67 21.78
CA ARG A 501 36.87 21.00 22.40
C ARG A 501 38.27 21.35 22.92
N ARG A 502 39.01 20.35 23.40
CA ARG A 502 40.34 20.52 24.01
C ARG A 502 41.48 20.58 23.00
N TRP A 503 41.20 20.34 21.72
CA TRP A 503 42.21 20.45 20.66
C TRP A 503 42.57 21.90 20.37
N LYS A 504 43.83 22.14 20.04
CA LYS A 504 44.31 23.46 19.61
C LYS A 504 43.64 23.84 18.28
N MET A 505 43.50 25.13 18.02
CA MET A 505 42.94 25.62 16.75
C MET A 505 43.72 25.09 15.55
N GLU A 506 45.05 25.02 15.66
CA GLU A 506 45.94 24.45 14.64
C GLU A 506 45.60 22.99 14.31
N ASP A 507 45.32 22.17 15.33
CA ASP A 507 45.00 20.75 15.12
C ASP A 507 43.58 20.59 14.55
N LYS A 508 42.64 21.48 14.91
CA LYS A 508 41.28 21.50 14.35
C LYS A 508 41.28 21.84 12.86
N GLU A 509 41.98 22.90 12.47
CA GLU A 509 42.10 23.29 11.06
C GLU A 509 42.84 22.22 10.25
N LEU A 510 43.89 21.60 10.83
CA LEU A 510 44.58 20.48 10.18
C LEU A 510 43.65 19.29 9.93
N VAL A 511 42.77 18.95 10.88
CA VAL A 511 41.75 17.89 10.69
C VAL A 511 40.78 18.28 9.57
N ILE A 512 40.30 19.52 9.55
CA ILE A 512 39.38 20.02 8.52
C ILE A 512 40.02 19.92 7.14
N GLU A 513 41.23 20.44 6.97
CA GLU A 513 41.98 20.39 5.71
C GLU A 513 42.21 18.95 5.27
N THR A 514 42.81 18.12 6.14
CA THR A 514 43.20 16.74 5.81
C THR A 514 41.99 15.89 5.41
N LEU A 515 40.90 15.93 6.20
CA LEU A 515 39.72 15.12 5.90
C LEU A 515 39.00 15.62 4.65
N SER A 516 38.91 16.94 4.44
CA SER A 516 38.23 17.48 3.25
C SER A 516 38.99 17.21 1.96
N GLU A 517 40.32 17.12 2.02
CA GLU A 517 41.15 16.78 0.87
C GLU A 517 41.12 15.28 0.54
N ARG A 518 41.19 14.42 1.56
CA ARG A 518 41.23 12.96 1.37
C ARG A 518 39.87 12.31 1.20
N ALA A 519 38.77 13.02 1.46
CA ALA A 519 37.43 12.44 1.41
C ALA A 519 37.03 11.89 0.04
N ASP A 520 37.60 12.42 -1.07
CA ASP A 520 37.24 12.03 -2.44
C ASP A 520 35.72 11.98 -2.66
N GLY A 521 35.02 13.00 -2.15
CA GLY A 521 33.57 13.12 -2.23
C GLY A 521 32.76 12.23 -1.28
N MET A 522 33.39 11.44 -0.40
CA MET A 522 32.72 10.47 0.49
C MET A 522 32.51 11.01 1.91
N PHE A 523 31.32 11.52 2.20
CA PHE A 523 30.91 11.88 3.57
C PHE A 523 30.94 10.68 4.52
N ARG A 524 30.66 9.46 4.03
CA ARG A 524 30.71 8.26 4.88
C ARG A 524 32.13 7.95 5.37
N TRP A 525 33.14 8.10 4.51
CA TRP A 525 34.54 7.93 4.92
C TRP A 525 34.91 8.97 5.98
N VAL A 526 34.53 10.23 5.76
CA VAL A 526 34.76 11.33 6.71
C VAL A 526 34.10 11.05 8.05
N PHE A 527 32.84 10.60 8.04
CA PHE A 527 32.12 10.21 9.25
C PHE A 527 32.90 9.14 10.03
N CYS A 528 33.34 8.07 9.37
CA CYS A 528 34.11 7.01 10.00
C CYS A 528 35.42 7.54 10.61
N GLN A 529 36.16 8.39 9.89
CA GLN A 529 37.41 8.95 10.42
C GLN A 529 37.16 9.91 11.59
N LEU A 530 36.08 10.69 11.56
CA LEU A 530 35.69 11.55 12.67
C LEU A 530 35.35 10.73 13.93
N GLU A 531 34.67 9.59 13.81
CA GLU A 531 34.44 8.69 14.94
C GLU A 531 35.75 8.16 15.53
N THR A 532 36.71 7.73 14.70
CA THR A 532 38.04 7.33 15.17
C THR A 532 38.76 8.48 15.90
N LEU A 533 38.66 9.69 15.35
CA LEU A 533 39.28 10.88 15.92
C LEU A 533 38.58 11.36 17.20
N ARG A 534 37.27 11.09 17.41
CA ARG A 534 36.56 11.46 18.67
C ARG A 534 37.19 10.85 19.91
N HIS A 535 37.81 9.70 19.78
CA HIS A 535 38.49 9.01 20.87
C HIS A 535 39.98 9.38 20.99
N CYS A 536 40.50 10.25 20.13
CA CYS A 536 41.90 10.65 20.12
C CYS A 536 42.22 11.77 21.12
N LEU A 537 43.24 11.55 21.95
CA LEU A 537 43.82 12.57 22.81
C LEU A 537 44.57 13.63 21.97
N PRO A 538 44.63 14.91 22.42
CA PRO A 538 45.24 15.99 21.64
C PRO A 538 46.65 15.70 21.08
N PRO A 539 47.60 15.09 21.83
CA PRO A 539 48.94 14.81 21.30
C PRO A 539 48.97 13.79 20.15
N SER A 540 47.95 12.93 20.06
CA SER A 540 47.89 11.83 19.09
C SER A 540 47.25 12.24 17.77
N VAL A 541 46.52 13.36 17.71
CA VAL A 541 45.73 13.79 16.54
C VAL A 541 46.56 13.76 15.25
N ARG A 542 47.74 14.37 15.24
CA ARG A 542 48.61 14.42 14.05
C ARG A 542 49.10 13.05 13.61
N ARG A 543 49.41 12.17 14.56
CA ARG A 543 49.81 10.80 14.27
C ARG A 543 48.65 10.02 13.67
N THR A 544 47.47 10.10 14.27
CA THR A 544 46.27 9.43 13.77
C THR A 544 45.91 9.90 12.37
N LEU A 545 45.98 11.21 12.09
CA LEU A 545 45.74 11.78 10.76
C LEU A 545 46.67 11.19 9.69
N ASN A 546 47.95 11.00 10.00
CA ASN A 546 48.91 10.39 9.07
C ASN A 546 48.64 8.90 8.83
N GLU A 547 48.05 8.22 9.83
CA GLU A 547 47.76 6.79 9.78
C GLU A 547 46.35 6.49 9.23
N LEU A 548 45.51 7.48 8.85
CA LEU A 548 44.15 7.26 8.35
C LEU A 548 44.11 6.39 7.08
N PRO A 549 43.07 5.56 6.89
CA PRO A 549 42.87 4.78 5.66
C PRO A 549 42.63 5.70 4.46
N GLU A 550 43.12 5.34 3.28
CA GLU A 550 42.98 6.13 2.05
C GLU A 550 41.59 6.00 1.42
N SER A 551 40.86 4.94 1.74
CA SER A 551 39.55 4.65 1.16
C SER A 551 38.55 4.11 2.19
N LEU A 552 37.28 4.07 1.78
CA LEU A 552 36.22 3.46 2.58
C LEU A 552 36.43 1.94 2.72
N ASP A 553 36.92 1.28 1.67
CA ASP A 553 37.26 -0.14 1.67
C ASP A 553 38.37 -0.44 2.68
N GLU A 554 39.45 0.35 2.69
CA GLU A 554 40.52 0.22 3.71
C GLU A 554 40.00 0.46 5.13
N THR A 555 39.01 1.34 5.30
CA THR A 555 38.36 1.57 6.59
C THR A 555 37.67 0.29 7.06
N TYR A 556 36.92 -0.38 6.18
CA TYR A 556 36.28 -1.66 6.49
C TYR A 556 37.28 -2.79 6.68
N GLU A 557 38.35 -2.86 5.89
CA GLU A 557 39.42 -3.85 6.09
C GLU A 557 40.04 -3.74 7.48
N ARG A 558 40.33 -2.53 7.95
CA ARG A 558 40.91 -2.31 9.28
C ARG A 558 39.97 -2.82 10.37
N VAL A 559 38.68 -2.49 10.28
CA VAL A 559 37.66 -2.99 11.21
C VAL A 559 37.61 -4.52 11.21
N LEU A 560 37.65 -5.15 10.03
CA LEU A 560 37.67 -6.61 9.91
C LEU A 560 38.97 -7.23 10.45
N LYS A 561 40.13 -6.58 10.28
CA LYS A 561 41.44 -7.02 10.82
C LYS A 561 41.48 -6.97 12.35
N GLU A 562 40.77 -6.03 12.96
CA GLU A 562 40.69 -5.84 14.42
C GLU A 562 39.83 -6.91 15.12
N ILE A 563 39.03 -7.69 14.37
CA ILE A 563 38.25 -8.79 14.94
C ILE A 563 39.21 -9.83 15.55
N LYS A 564 39.07 -10.01 16.87
CA LYS A 564 39.91 -10.93 17.66
C LYS A 564 39.80 -12.36 17.12
N LYS A 565 40.94 -13.06 17.04
CA LYS A 565 41.04 -14.43 16.51
C LYS A 565 39.93 -15.40 16.99
N PRO A 566 39.58 -15.46 18.29
CA PRO A 566 38.53 -16.36 18.77
C PRO A 566 37.12 -16.07 18.22
N ASN A 567 36.86 -14.85 17.75
CA ASN A 567 35.54 -14.39 17.32
C ASN A 567 35.39 -14.37 15.79
N ARG A 568 36.42 -14.77 15.03
CA ARG A 568 36.44 -14.55 13.58
C ARG A 568 35.40 -15.36 12.84
N ASP A 569 35.26 -16.64 13.16
CA ASP A 569 34.29 -17.52 12.48
C ASP A 569 32.86 -17.14 12.85
N HIS A 570 32.65 -16.74 14.11
CA HIS A 570 31.38 -16.19 14.57
C HIS A 570 31.01 -14.89 13.84
N ALA A 571 31.94 -13.93 13.76
CA ALA A 571 31.74 -12.69 13.02
C ALA A 571 31.47 -12.94 11.54
N ARG A 572 32.22 -13.87 10.91
CA ARG A 572 31.98 -14.28 9.52
C ARG A 572 30.57 -14.80 9.33
N ARG A 573 30.13 -15.75 10.17
CA ARG A 573 28.79 -16.35 10.10
C ARG A 573 27.69 -15.32 10.32
N LEU A 574 27.88 -14.42 11.28
CA LEU A 574 26.97 -13.28 11.54
C LEU A 574 26.82 -12.41 10.30
N LEU A 575 27.93 -12.00 9.67
CA LEU A 575 27.91 -11.15 8.48
C LEU A 575 27.26 -11.87 7.29
N GLN A 576 27.55 -13.16 7.08
CA GLN A 576 26.89 -13.98 6.04
C GLN A 576 25.38 -14.02 6.23
N CYS A 577 24.91 -14.28 7.45
CA CYS A 577 23.48 -14.33 7.78
C CYS A 577 22.80 -12.98 7.52
N LEU A 578 23.43 -11.86 7.93
CA LEU A 578 22.87 -10.52 7.70
C LEU A 578 22.82 -10.13 6.21
N VAL A 579 23.79 -10.57 5.39
CA VAL A 579 23.77 -10.32 3.95
C VAL A 579 22.62 -11.07 3.28
N ALA A 580 22.45 -12.35 3.60
CA ALA A 580 21.49 -13.25 2.95
C ALA A 580 20.07 -13.18 3.53
N ALA A 581 19.86 -12.52 4.67
CA ALA A 581 18.55 -12.42 5.32
C ALA A 581 17.50 -11.79 4.38
N VAL A 582 16.31 -12.39 4.34
CA VAL A 582 15.14 -11.89 3.57
C VAL A 582 14.60 -10.60 4.19
N ARG A 583 14.69 -10.47 5.52
CA ARG A 583 14.38 -9.27 6.29
C ARG A 583 15.38 -9.10 7.44
N PRO A 584 15.51 -7.91 8.05
CA PRO A 584 16.33 -7.74 9.24
C PRO A 584 15.96 -8.74 10.35
N PHE A 585 16.97 -9.37 10.95
CA PHE A 585 16.78 -10.31 12.05
C PHE A 585 16.53 -9.55 13.35
N GLY A 586 15.60 -10.04 14.15
CA GLY A 586 15.54 -9.69 15.57
C GLY A 586 16.81 -10.15 16.29
N VAL A 587 17.21 -9.42 17.33
CA VAL A 587 18.40 -9.78 18.16
C VAL A 587 18.35 -11.24 18.61
N LYS A 588 17.16 -11.70 19.03
CA LYS A 588 16.95 -13.07 19.51
C LYS A 588 17.00 -14.12 18.40
N GLU A 589 16.50 -13.79 17.21
CA GLU A 589 16.52 -14.69 16.05
C GLU A 589 17.96 -14.91 15.59
N LEU A 590 18.73 -13.83 15.43
CA LEU A 590 20.13 -13.91 15.01
C LEU A 590 20.99 -14.66 16.04
N ALA A 591 20.73 -14.44 17.33
CA ALA A 591 21.41 -15.17 18.39
C ALA A 591 21.18 -16.69 18.31
N GLU A 592 19.99 -17.14 17.88
CA GLU A 592 19.73 -18.56 17.64
C GLU A 592 20.46 -19.10 16.42
N VAL A 593 20.45 -18.37 15.30
CA VAL A 593 21.22 -18.76 14.10
C VAL A 593 22.69 -18.98 14.46
N LEU A 594 23.25 -18.11 15.30
CA LEU A 594 24.65 -18.19 15.75
C LEU A 594 24.91 -19.26 16.81
N ALA A 595 23.86 -19.78 17.44
CA ALA A 595 23.92 -20.90 18.39
C ALA A 595 23.75 -22.27 17.73
N VAL A 596 23.63 -22.32 16.39
CA VAL A 596 23.62 -23.57 15.62
C VAL A 596 25.05 -24.08 15.46
N ASP A 597 25.24 -25.37 15.73
CA ASP A 597 26.50 -26.07 15.55
C ASP A 597 26.62 -26.57 14.11
N PHE A 598 27.40 -25.85 13.30
CA PHE A 598 27.67 -26.19 11.90
C PHE A 598 28.96 -27.00 11.72
N ASP A 599 29.72 -27.20 12.79
CA ASP A 599 31.03 -27.87 12.73
C ASP A 599 30.89 -29.38 13.07
N ASP A 600 29.69 -29.82 13.46
CA ASP A 600 29.35 -31.23 13.66
C ASP A 600 29.26 -31.94 12.30
N GLU A 601 30.30 -32.69 11.94
CA GLU A 601 30.36 -33.48 10.70
C GLU A 601 29.34 -34.65 10.67
N GLU A 602 28.72 -34.98 11.82
CA GLU A 602 27.75 -36.06 11.95
C GLU A 602 26.29 -35.56 11.96
N GLY A 603 25.76 -35.26 10.77
CA GLY A 603 24.33 -35.09 10.53
C GLY A 603 23.84 -33.64 10.49
N ILE A 604 22.59 -33.41 10.89
CA ILE A 604 21.90 -32.11 10.77
C ILE A 604 22.42 -31.10 11.78
N PRO A 605 22.89 -29.88 11.38
CA PRO A 605 23.27 -28.83 12.30
C PRO A 605 22.20 -28.68 13.38
N LYS A 606 22.64 -28.74 14.63
CA LYS A 606 21.73 -28.74 15.78
C LYS A 606 21.85 -27.40 16.48
N LEU A 607 20.71 -26.80 16.77
CA LEU A 607 20.65 -25.69 17.71
C LEU A 607 21.18 -26.16 19.07
N LYS A 608 22.13 -25.43 19.65
CA LYS A 608 22.65 -25.67 21.00
C LYS A 608 22.11 -24.58 21.94
N PRO A 609 21.02 -24.82 22.70
CA PRO A 609 20.40 -23.77 23.51
C PRO A 609 21.33 -23.16 24.56
N ASN A 610 22.34 -23.92 25.01
CA ASN A 610 23.37 -23.48 25.96
C ASN A 610 24.45 -22.57 25.33
N TRP A 611 24.48 -22.41 24.00
CA TRP A 611 25.36 -21.46 23.30
C TRP A 611 24.72 -20.08 23.17
N ARG A 612 23.44 -19.92 23.54
CA ARG A 612 22.79 -18.61 23.62
C ARG A 612 23.43 -17.80 24.74
N TRP A 613 23.95 -16.62 24.41
CA TRP A 613 24.47 -15.68 25.40
C TRP A 613 23.37 -15.19 26.34
N GLU A 614 23.73 -14.93 27.60
CA GLU A 614 22.84 -14.27 28.57
C GLU A 614 22.45 -12.87 28.08
N ASP A 615 23.43 -12.12 27.57
CA ASP A 615 23.25 -10.85 26.87
C ASP A 615 23.52 -11.00 25.37
N GLN A 616 22.46 -11.33 24.64
CA GLN A 616 22.50 -11.62 23.21
C GLN A 616 22.89 -10.41 22.37
N GLU A 617 22.45 -9.22 22.77
CA GLU A 617 22.76 -7.98 22.06
C GLU A 617 24.23 -7.61 22.22
N GLN A 618 24.72 -7.63 23.45
CA GLN A 618 26.12 -7.31 23.71
C GLN A 618 27.04 -8.30 23.00
N ALA A 619 26.68 -9.59 22.91
CA ALA A 619 27.45 -10.58 22.17
C ALA A 619 27.50 -10.28 20.66
N ILE A 620 26.36 -9.91 20.05
CA ILE A 620 26.27 -9.52 18.64
C ILE A 620 27.14 -8.27 18.37
N LEU A 621 26.99 -7.24 19.20
CA LEU A 621 27.74 -5.99 19.05
C LEU A 621 29.24 -6.16 19.28
N THR A 622 29.65 -6.97 20.27
CA THR A 622 31.08 -7.21 20.56
C THR A 622 31.81 -7.89 19.40
N SER A 623 31.08 -8.55 18.50
CA SER A 623 31.66 -9.23 17.34
C SER A 623 32.01 -8.28 16.19
N CYS A 624 31.19 -7.26 15.90
CA CYS A 624 31.38 -6.34 14.75
C CYS A 624 30.74 -4.94 14.94
N SER A 625 30.76 -4.32 16.14
CA SER A 625 30.00 -3.08 16.46
C SER A 625 30.17 -1.91 15.50
N SER A 626 31.30 -1.82 14.77
CA SER A 626 31.54 -0.75 13.80
C SER A 626 30.88 -0.99 12.44
N LEU A 627 30.48 -2.24 12.14
CA LEU A 627 29.86 -2.64 10.87
C LEU A 627 28.34 -2.81 10.99
N ILE A 628 27.85 -3.19 12.17
CA ILE A 628 26.43 -3.46 12.43
C ILE A 628 25.87 -2.53 13.51
N THR A 629 24.55 -2.38 13.53
CA THR A 629 23.84 -1.61 14.55
C THR A 629 22.53 -2.31 14.92
N VAL A 630 22.00 -2.00 16.11
CA VAL A 630 20.72 -2.51 16.60
C VAL A 630 19.75 -1.34 16.66
N VAL A 631 18.61 -1.47 15.98
CA VAL A 631 17.60 -0.41 15.87
C VAL A 631 16.25 -0.88 16.40
N GLU A 632 15.53 0.02 17.03
CA GLU A 632 14.16 -0.19 17.49
C GLU A 632 13.19 0.03 16.33
N THR A 633 12.38 -0.99 16.04
CA THR A 633 11.35 -1.01 15.00
C THR A 633 10.04 -1.50 15.63
N GLY A 634 9.16 -0.56 15.99
CA GLY A 634 7.94 -0.88 16.75
C GLY A 634 8.30 -1.48 18.12
N ASP A 635 7.72 -2.64 18.44
CA ASP A 635 7.99 -3.39 19.68
C ASP A 635 9.21 -4.32 19.61
N SER A 636 9.93 -4.34 18.47
CA SER A 636 11.03 -5.28 18.21
C SER A 636 12.36 -4.57 17.98
N ARG A 637 13.47 -5.25 18.32
CA ARG A 637 14.83 -4.75 18.12
C ARG A 637 15.52 -5.61 17.07
N VAL A 638 15.93 -4.98 15.97
CA VAL A 638 16.50 -5.67 14.80
C VAL A 638 17.96 -5.30 14.58
N VAL A 639 18.73 -6.26 14.07
CA VAL A 639 20.14 -6.11 13.71
C VAL A 639 20.24 -5.80 12.22
N GLN A 640 20.99 -4.76 11.88
CA GLN A 640 21.21 -4.36 10.49
C GLN A 640 22.63 -3.83 10.27
N PHE A 641 23.04 -3.72 9.01
CA PHE A 641 24.28 -3.04 8.68
C PHE A 641 24.20 -1.55 9.03
N SER A 642 25.30 -1.01 9.55
CA SER A 642 25.42 0.40 9.90
C SER A 642 25.26 1.33 8.70
N HIS A 643 25.49 0.81 7.48
CA HIS A 643 25.30 1.50 6.21
C HIS A 643 25.29 0.50 5.05
N PHE A 644 24.57 0.80 3.96
CA PHE A 644 24.47 -0.07 2.77
C PHE A 644 25.83 -0.46 2.18
N SER A 645 26.80 0.46 2.18
CA SER A 645 28.16 0.21 1.70
C SER A 645 28.92 -0.89 2.43
N VAL A 646 28.50 -1.24 3.66
CA VAL A 646 29.07 -2.40 4.35
C VAL A 646 28.61 -3.69 3.68
N LYS A 647 27.31 -3.83 3.41
CA LYS A 647 26.73 -4.99 2.71
C LYS A 647 27.39 -5.16 1.34
N GLU A 648 27.48 -4.07 0.57
CA GLU A 648 28.10 -4.09 -0.76
C GLU A 648 29.59 -4.44 -0.71
N TYR A 649 30.37 -3.89 0.24
CA TYR A 649 31.78 -4.24 0.38
C TYR A 649 31.96 -5.73 0.70
N LEU A 650 31.14 -6.29 1.58
CA LEU A 650 31.17 -7.71 1.95
C LEU A 650 30.87 -8.63 0.76
N THR A 651 29.99 -8.22 -0.15
CA THR A 651 29.66 -8.98 -1.36
C THR A 651 30.54 -8.64 -2.57
N SER A 652 31.52 -7.77 -2.42
CA SER A 652 32.33 -7.28 -3.54
C SER A 652 33.49 -8.22 -3.91
N GLU A 653 33.81 -8.29 -5.20
CA GLU A 653 35.05 -8.90 -5.72
C GLU A 653 36.33 -8.25 -5.15
N ARG A 654 36.22 -6.99 -4.72
CA ARG A 654 37.33 -6.24 -4.11
C ARG A 654 37.76 -6.87 -2.79
N LEU A 655 36.80 -7.28 -1.94
CA LEU A 655 37.11 -8.02 -0.72
C LEU A 655 37.51 -9.46 -1.03
N ALA A 656 36.88 -10.11 -2.01
CA ALA A 656 37.22 -11.48 -2.43
C ALA A 656 38.70 -11.63 -2.82
N THR A 657 39.23 -10.65 -3.55
CA THR A 657 40.61 -10.62 -4.05
C THR A 657 41.60 -9.90 -3.13
N SER A 658 41.12 -9.37 -1.99
CA SER A 658 41.96 -8.63 -1.05
C SER A 658 43.12 -9.48 -0.49
N SER A 659 44.30 -8.87 -0.36
CA SER A 659 45.47 -9.55 0.16
C SER A 659 45.39 -9.71 1.69
N GLY A 660 45.64 -10.92 2.18
CA GLY A 660 45.70 -11.22 3.61
C GLY A 660 44.47 -11.95 4.15
N ASP A 661 44.27 -11.89 5.46
CA ASP A 661 43.29 -12.73 6.16
C ASP A 661 41.85 -12.18 6.17
N VAL A 662 41.60 -11.06 5.48
CA VAL A 662 40.31 -10.37 5.45
C VAL A 662 39.36 -10.91 4.39
N SER A 663 39.87 -11.52 3.32
CA SER A 663 39.04 -12.14 2.26
C SER A 663 38.13 -13.25 2.80
N ARG A 664 38.43 -13.83 3.97
CA ARG A 664 37.53 -14.78 4.68
C ARG A 664 36.15 -14.20 5.00
N TYR A 665 36.03 -12.87 5.08
CA TYR A 665 34.79 -12.16 5.38
C TYR A 665 34.01 -11.80 4.11
N HIS A 666 34.56 -12.07 2.91
CA HIS A 666 33.80 -12.00 1.68
C HIS A 666 32.61 -12.95 1.77
N VAL A 667 31.44 -12.42 1.42
CA VAL A 667 30.18 -13.15 1.47
C VAL A 667 29.76 -13.50 0.05
N ASP A 668 30.05 -14.74 -0.31
CA ASP A 668 29.35 -15.42 -1.39
C ASP A 668 27.91 -15.71 -0.94
N LEU A 669 26.93 -15.32 -1.76
CA LEU A 669 25.52 -15.46 -1.46
C LEU A 669 25.12 -16.94 -1.34
N ARG A 670 25.67 -17.84 -2.17
CA ARG A 670 25.24 -19.23 -2.17
C ARG A 670 25.56 -19.97 -0.85
N PRO A 671 26.80 -19.92 -0.31
CA PRO A 671 27.08 -20.45 1.01
C PRO A 671 26.29 -19.75 2.12
N ALA A 672 26.05 -18.44 2.01
CA ALA A 672 25.29 -17.69 3.02
C ALA A 672 23.81 -18.12 3.09
N HIS A 673 23.15 -18.27 1.93
CA HIS A 673 21.80 -18.83 1.84
C HIS A 673 21.76 -20.28 2.33
N THR A 674 22.79 -21.09 2.02
CA THR A 674 22.90 -22.47 2.52
C THR A 674 22.95 -22.50 4.06
N ILE A 675 23.81 -21.70 4.68
CA ILE A 675 23.92 -21.58 6.15
C ILE A 675 22.57 -21.19 6.77
N LEU A 676 21.85 -20.24 6.18
CA LEU A 676 20.54 -19.84 6.68
C LEU A 676 19.48 -20.93 6.52
N ALA A 677 19.45 -21.62 5.37
CA ALA A 677 18.55 -22.74 5.17
C ALA A 677 18.82 -23.86 6.18
N GLU A 678 20.08 -24.19 6.43
CA GLU A 678 20.50 -25.18 7.44
C GLU A 678 20.15 -24.74 8.87
N ALA A 679 20.32 -23.45 9.20
CA ALA A 679 19.88 -22.89 10.48
C ALA A 679 18.37 -22.99 10.65
N CYS A 680 17.59 -22.69 9.60
CA CYS A 680 16.14 -22.84 9.62
C CYS A 680 15.74 -24.31 9.85
N MET A 681 16.38 -25.25 9.14
CA MET A 681 16.14 -26.68 9.31
C MET A 681 16.48 -27.18 10.72
N SER A 682 17.53 -26.64 11.34
CA SER A 682 17.91 -27.00 12.72
C SER A 682 16.78 -26.78 13.73
N VAL A 683 15.91 -25.81 13.46
CA VAL A 683 14.74 -25.45 14.28
C VAL A 683 13.49 -26.20 13.83
N LEU A 684 13.24 -26.30 12.52
CA LEU A 684 12.04 -26.97 11.98
C LEU A 684 12.03 -28.48 12.25
N LEU A 685 13.19 -29.12 12.41
CA LEU A 685 13.33 -30.54 12.72
C LEU A 685 13.32 -30.84 14.24
N GLN A 686 12.95 -29.87 15.07
CA GLN A 686 12.84 -30.00 16.54
C GLN A 686 11.44 -29.53 17.01
N PRO A 687 10.36 -30.29 16.75
CA PRO A 687 8.99 -29.83 16.94
C PRO A 687 8.58 -29.71 18.41
N GLU A 688 9.27 -30.41 19.31
CA GLU A 688 9.05 -30.32 20.76
C GLU A 688 9.38 -28.92 21.32
N ASP A 689 10.25 -28.16 20.64
CA ASP A 689 10.60 -26.79 21.00
C ASP A 689 9.52 -25.75 20.58
N HIS A 690 8.46 -26.17 19.89
CA HIS A 690 7.40 -25.28 19.38
C HIS A 690 6.10 -25.32 20.18
N VAL A 691 5.98 -26.18 21.21
CA VAL A 691 4.73 -26.40 21.96
C VAL A 691 4.65 -25.53 23.22
N GLU A 692 3.59 -24.73 23.35
CA GLU A 692 3.23 -24.06 24.60
C GLU A 692 2.49 -25.02 25.54
N GLU A 693 3.20 -25.83 26.32
CA GLU A 693 2.60 -26.43 27.51
C GLU A 693 2.55 -25.40 28.64
N ASN A 694 1.33 -25.04 29.07
CA ASN A 694 1.04 -24.27 30.29
C ASN A 694 1.57 -22.82 30.37
N GLY A 695 1.60 -22.10 29.25
CA GLY A 695 1.80 -20.64 29.23
C GLY A 695 3.21 -20.17 29.60
N VAL A 696 4.19 -21.08 29.66
CA VAL A 696 5.62 -20.77 29.79
C VAL A 696 6.43 -21.77 28.93
N GLY A 697 6.13 -21.83 27.62
CA GLY A 697 6.88 -22.63 26.64
C GLY A 697 7.93 -21.79 25.92
N ARG A 698 9.15 -22.31 25.74
CA ARG A 698 10.24 -21.67 24.98
C ARG A 698 9.98 -21.81 23.47
N SER A 699 9.07 -21.03 22.89
CA SER A 699 9.03 -20.90 21.42
C SER A 699 10.38 -20.35 20.93
N SER A 700 11.06 -21.06 20.01
CA SER A 700 12.29 -20.60 19.37
C SER A 700 12.01 -19.27 18.63
N PRO A 701 12.69 -18.16 18.98
CA PRO A 701 12.60 -16.91 18.25
C PRO A 701 12.70 -17.05 16.73
N LEU A 702 13.59 -17.92 16.23
CA LEU A 702 13.84 -18.14 14.81
C LEU A 702 12.72 -18.91 14.11
N ALA A 703 11.86 -19.64 14.84
CA ALA A 703 10.86 -20.54 14.25
C ALA A 703 9.93 -19.84 13.24
N GLY A 704 9.51 -18.61 13.53
CA GLY A 704 8.66 -17.82 12.62
C GLY A 704 9.37 -17.46 11.31
N TYR A 705 10.60 -16.94 11.41
CA TYR A 705 11.43 -16.66 10.22
C TYR A 705 11.72 -17.95 9.44
N ALA A 706 12.12 -19.01 10.16
CA ALA A 706 12.47 -20.28 9.56
C ALA A 706 11.29 -20.86 8.77
N ALA A 707 10.10 -20.93 9.37
CA ALA A 707 8.92 -21.49 8.72
C ALA A 707 8.51 -20.72 7.45
N GLN A 708 8.73 -19.39 7.43
CA GLN A 708 8.37 -18.51 6.31
C GLN A 708 9.41 -18.49 5.18
N HIS A 709 10.71 -18.53 5.51
CA HIS A 709 11.77 -18.15 4.56
C HIS A 709 12.76 -19.25 4.22
N TRP A 710 12.70 -20.43 4.84
CA TRP A 710 13.64 -21.52 4.54
C TRP A 710 13.59 -21.93 3.06
N VAL A 711 12.41 -21.92 2.42
CA VAL A 711 12.22 -22.28 1.00
C VAL A 711 13.02 -21.34 0.12
N THR A 712 12.90 -20.03 0.36
CA THR A 712 13.63 -18.97 -0.35
C THR A 712 15.14 -19.17 -0.26
N HIS A 713 15.64 -19.53 0.93
CA HIS A 713 17.07 -19.81 1.11
C HIS A 713 17.51 -21.10 0.41
N ALA A 714 16.69 -22.16 0.46
CA ALA A 714 16.99 -23.43 -0.18
C ALA A 714 16.95 -23.37 -1.73
N GLN A 715 16.17 -22.45 -2.31
CA GLN A 715 16.07 -22.27 -3.76
C GLN A 715 17.21 -21.45 -4.37
N PHE A 716 18.02 -20.74 -3.57
CA PHE A 716 18.95 -19.73 -4.07
C PHE A 716 19.98 -20.29 -5.07
N GLU A 717 20.55 -21.50 -4.86
CA GLU A 717 21.39 -22.20 -5.85
C GLU A 717 21.89 -23.57 -5.32
N GLY A 718 21.61 -24.66 -6.05
CA GLY A 718 22.18 -26.00 -5.84
C GLY A 718 22.29 -26.47 -4.37
N VAL A 719 21.24 -27.11 -3.86
CA VAL A 719 21.09 -27.60 -2.47
C VAL A 719 22.26 -28.47 -2.03
N SER A 720 22.87 -28.17 -0.87
CA SER A 720 23.92 -29.00 -0.26
C SER A 720 23.39 -30.42 0.03
N SER A 721 24.27 -31.43 0.03
CA SER A 721 23.86 -32.81 0.39
C SER A 721 23.24 -32.87 1.77
N PHE A 722 23.75 -32.03 2.66
CA PHE A 722 23.29 -31.87 4.01
C PHE A 722 21.85 -31.30 4.06
N LEU A 723 21.62 -30.16 3.42
CA LEU A 723 20.31 -29.50 3.37
C LEU A 723 19.27 -30.39 2.68
N ARG A 724 19.66 -31.11 1.62
CA ARG A 724 18.84 -32.12 0.97
C ARG A 724 18.35 -33.17 1.97
N LYS A 725 19.24 -33.68 2.83
CA LYS A 725 18.85 -34.68 3.84
C LYS A 725 17.88 -34.10 4.86
N ALA A 726 18.10 -32.86 5.27
CA ALA A 726 17.19 -32.16 6.16
C ALA A 726 15.80 -31.94 5.53
N MET A 727 15.74 -31.62 4.24
CA MET A 727 14.48 -31.48 3.49
C MET A 727 13.76 -32.82 3.35
N GLU A 728 14.48 -33.91 3.04
CA GLU A 728 13.92 -35.27 3.04
C GLU A 728 13.30 -35.61 4.39
N ASP A 729 14.00 -35.32 5.49
CA ASP A 729 13.52 -35.55 6.85
C ASP A 729 12.29 -34.68 7.16
N LEU A 730 12.32 -33.40 6.78
CA LEU A 730 11.20 -32.47 6.98
C LEU A 730 9.94 -32.95 6.27
N PHE A 731 10.07 -33.54 5.07
CA PHE A 731 8.96 -33.99 4.23
C PHE A 731 8.64 -35.49 4.39
N ASP A 732 9.32 -36.18 5.30
CA ASP A 732 9.08 -37.59 5.60
C ASP A 732 7.74 -37.76 6.33
N LEU A 733 6.83 -38.54 5.75
CA LEU A 733 5.51 -38.82 6.33
C LEU A 733 5.59 -39.62 7.63
N ASP A 734 6.71 -40.33 7.84
CA ASP A 734 6.94 -41.12 9.05
C ASP A 734 7.44 -40.25 10.23
N LYS A 735 7.71 -38.96 9.99
CA LYS A 735 8.25 -38.01 10.98
C LYS A 735 7.25 -36.89 11.31
N PRO A 736 7.31 -36.31 12.52
CA PRO A 736 6.35 -35.28 12.96
C PRO A 736 6.65 -33.86 12.44
N TYR A 737 7.68 -33.69 11.60
CA TYR A 737 8.20 -32.37 11.23
C TYR A 737 7.31 -31.63 10.22
N PHE A 738 6.83 -32.33 9.19
CA PHE A 738 6.01 -31.73 8.15
C PHE A 738 4.73 -31.07 8.71
N PRO A 739 3.92 -31.75 9.55
CA PRO A 739 2.73 -31.12 10.13
C PRO A 739 3.06 -29.96 11.07
N ALA A 740 4.18 -30.03 11.80
CA ALA A 740 4.62 -28.97 12.70
C ALA A 740 5.02 -27.71 11.92
N TRP A 741 5.71 -27.84 10.79
CA TRP A 741 6.02 -26.74 9.89
C TRP A 741 4.74 -26.06 9.37
N LEU A 742 3.75 -26.85 8.91
CA LEU A 742 2.48 -26.31 8.40
C LEU A 742 1.65 -25.57 9.47
N GLN A 743 1.82 -25.90 10.76
CA GLN A 743 1.19 -25.15 11.86
C GLN A 743 1.81 -23.77 12.06
N LEU A 744 3.12 -23.64 11.82
CA LEU A 744 3.83 -22.36 11.94
C LEU A 744 3.58 -21.47 10.73
N HIS A 745 3.64 -22.04 9.52
CA HIS A 745 3.42 -21.30 8.28
C HIS A 745 2.95 -22.23 7.17
N ASN A 746 1.79 -21.91 6.57
CA ASN A 746 1.29 -22.60 5.40
C ASN A 746 1.53 -21.73 4.15
N ILE A 747 2.36 -22.22 3.22
CA ILE A 747 2.64 -21.56 1.95
C ILE A 747 1.51 -21.75 0.92
N ASP A 748 0.71 -22.82 1.05
CA ASP A 748 -0.47 -23.11 0.21
C ASP A 748 -1.65 -22.25 0.66
N THR A 749 -1.50 -20.94 0.42
CA THR A 749 -2.54 -19.93 0.60
C THR A 749 -3.34 -19.75 -0.70
N TYR A 750 -4.52 -19.13 -0.61
CA TYR A 750 -5.38 -18.95 -1.79
C TYR A 750 -4.61 -18.16 -2.86
N PRO A 751 -4.54 -18.66 -4.11
CA PRO A 751 -3.71 -18.04 -5.13
C PRO A 751 -4.08 -16.58 -5.37
N ASP A 752 -3.07 -15.75 -5.64
CA ASP A 752 -3.30 -14.43 -6.20
C ASP A 752 -3.98 -14.55 -7.58
N SER A 753 -4.79 -13.56 -7.95
CA SER A 753 -5.55 -13.55 -9.22
C SER A 753 -4.69 -13.55 -10.48
N GLU A 754 -3.36 -13.51 -10.35
CA GLU A 754 -2.39 -13.51 -11.44
C GLU A 754 -2.03 -14.92 -11.94
N SER A 755 -2.26 -15.97 -11.16
CA SER A 755 -2.04 -17.33 -11.65
C SER A 755 -3.04 -17.66 -12.78
N SER A 756 -2.53 -18.14 -13.92
CA SER A 756 -3.38 -18.67 -15.01
C SER A 756 -4.21 -19.89 -14.57
N LEU A 757 -3.90 -20.47 -13.41
CA LEU A 757 -4.62 -21.56 -12.77
C LEU A 757 -5.48 -21.08 -11.59
N TYR A 758 -5.60 -19.77 -11.35
CA TYR A 758 -6.37 -19.18 -10.25
C TYR A 758 -7.81 -19.71 -10.18
N TRP A 759 -8.51 -19.72 -11.32
CA TRP A 759 -9.91 -20.15 -11.36
C TRP A 759 -10.08 -21.65 -11.10
N PHE A 760 -9.01 -22.43 -11.28
CA PHE A 760 -8.98 -23.85 -10.96
C PHE A 760 -8.81 -24.10 -9.45
N ALA A 761 -8.24 -23.16 -8.69
CA ALA A 761 -7.92 -23.37 -7.29
C ALA A 761 -9.15 -23.39 -6.36
N VAL A 762 -9.10 -24.24 -5.32
CA VAL A 762 -10.23 -24.49 -4.40
C VAL A 762 -9.97 -23.91 -3.01
N SER A 763 -11.00 -23.30 -2.40
CA SER A 763 -10.89 -22.47 -1.17
C SER A 763 -10.81 -23.21 0.18
N LYS A 764 -10.74 -24.55 0.25
CA LYS A 764 -10.73 -25.26 1.54
C LYS A 764 -9.97 -26.60 1.53
N GLY A 765 -8.90 -26.69 2.33
CA GLY A 765 -8.37 -27.94 2.92
C GLY A 765 -6.85 -28.05 2.99
N SER A 766 -6.23 -27.56 4.08
CA SER A 766 -4.77 -27.64 4.34
C SER A 766 -4.31 -29.03 4.82
N ASN A 767 -4.63 -30.09 4.07
CA ASN A 767 -4.14 -31.46 4.29
C ASN A 767 -3.38 -32.00 3.06
N ALA A 768 -2.71 -31.13 2.29
CA ALA A 768 -1.97 -31.57 1.11
C ALA A 768 -0.73 -32.41 1.47
N SER A 769 -0.38 -33.34 0.57
CA SER A 769 0.74 -34.26 0.80
C SER A 769 2.08 -33.54 0.79
N PRO A 770 3.13 -34.06 1.44
CA PRO A 770 4.48 -33.53 1.29
C PRO A 770 4.92 -33.41 -0.16
N LEU A 771 4.54 -34.38 -1.01
CA LEU A 771 4.80 -34.33 -2.45
C LEU A 771 4.16 -33.10 -3.12
N TYR A 772 2.93 -32.74 -2.76
CA TYR A 772 2.27 -31.52 -3.27
C TYR A 772 3.07 -30.27 -2.90
N TYR A 773 3.49 -30.13 -1.64
CA TYR A 773 4.25 -28.95 -1.21
C TYR A 773 5.67 -28.92 -1.80
N ALA A 774 6.32 -30.08 -1.95
CA ALA A 774 7.61 -30.17 -2.61
C ALA A 774 7.51 -29.75 -4.09
N ALA A 775 6.41 -30.11 -4.75
CA ALA A 775 6.09 -29.70 -6.11
C ALA A 775 5.80 -28.19 -6.21
N LEU A 776 5.00 -27.66 -5.28
CA LEU A 776 4.70 -26.22 -5.17
C LEU A 776 5.95 -25.38 -4.93
N CYS A 777 6.91 -25.89 -4.16
CA CYS A 777 8.19 -25.24 -3.89
C CYS A 777 9.26 -25.55 -4.96
N GLY A 778 8.97 -26.36 -5.98
CA GLY A 778 9.90 -26.61 -7.08
C GLY A 778 11.15 -27.41 -6.73
N PHE A 779 11.16 -28.17 -5.63
CA PHE A 779 12.32 -28.98 -5.23
C PHE A 779 12.38 -30.29 -6.03
N GLN A 780 12.91 -30.22 -7.25
CA GLN A 780 12.94 -31.34 -8.20
C GLN A 780 13.47 -32.65 -7.58
N ASP A 781 14.63 -32.61 -6.91
CA ASP A 781 15.24 -33.82 -6.38
C ASP A 781 14.46 -34.41 -5.19
N LEU A 782 13.83 -33.55 -4.38
CA LEU A 782 12.95 -33.98 -3.30
C LEU A 782 11.68 -34.61 -3.86
N VAL A 783 11.13 -34.04 -4.93
CA VAL A 783 10.01 -34.62 -5.67
C VAL A 783 10.40 -35.99 -6.22
N GLU A 784 11.56 -36.15 -6.84
CA GLU A 784 12.06 -37.45 -7.34
C GLU A 784 12.11 -38.49 -6.21
N HIS A 785 12.68 -38.13 -5.06
CA HIS A 785 12.73 -38.99 -3.88
C HIS A 785 11.32 -39.38 -3.39
N LEU A 786 10.43 -38.40 -3.21
CA LEU A 786 9.10 -38.61 -2.65
C LEU A 786 8.19 -39.40 -3.58
N VAL A 787 8.32 -39.23 -4.90
CA VAL A 787 7.55 -39.99 -5.89
C VAL A 787 7.94 -41.47 -5.87
N VAL A 788 9.23 -41.78 -5.70
CA VAL A 788 9.71 -43.16 -5.56
C VAL A 788 9.28 -43.77 -4.22
N LYS A 789 9.39 -43.00 -3.12
CA LYS A 789 9.04 -43.48 -1.77
C LYS A 789 7.53 -43.64 -1.57
N TYR A 790 6.73 -42.73 -2.16
CA TYR A 790 5.28 -42.65 -1.98
C TYR A 790 4.54 -42.51 -3.33
N PRO A 791 4.63 -43.52 -4.22
CA PRO A 791 4.05 -43.44 -5.58
C PRO A 791 2.53 -43.23 -5.57
N GLN A 792 1.84 -43.65 -4.51
CA GLN A 792 0.40 -43.42 -4.36
C GLN A 792 0.03 -41.94 -4.17
N HIS A 793 0.99 -41.05 -3.88
CA HIS A 793 0.73 -39.61 -3.68
C HIS A 793 0.86 -38.76 -4.94
N VAL A 794 1.38 -39.32 -6.04
CA VAL A 794 1.65 -38.60 -7.31
C VAL A 794 0.42 -37.88 -7.84
N ASP A 795 -0.76 -38.51 -7.70
CA ASP A 795 -2.02 -38.02 -8.25
C ASP A 795 -3.05 -37.65 -7.16
N ASN A 796 -2.61 -37.48 -5.90
CA ASN A 796 -3.51 -37.13 -4.79
C ASN A 796 -4.12 -35.75 -4.97
N SER A 797 -5.42 -35.64 -4.62
CA SER A 797 -6.24 -34.44 -4.83
C SER A 797 -6.40 -33.59 -3.55
N ASN A 798 -5.35 -32.91 -3.10
CA ASN A 798 -5.34 -32.05 -1.92
C ASN A 798 -4.67 -30.68 -2.20
N GLY A 799 -4.89 -29.69 -1.32
CA GLY A 799 -4.31 -28.34 -1.46
C GLY A 799 -5.08 -27.44 -2.43
N CYS A 800 -4.67 -26.18 -2.53
CA CYS A 800 -5.37 -25.18 -3.36
C CYS A 800 -5.43 -25.58 -4.84
N TYR A 801 -4.32 -26.08 -5.40
CA TYR A 801 -4.24 -26.51 -6.81
C TYR A 801 -4.63 -27.97 -7.05
N MET A 802 -5.20 -28.63 -6.04
CA MET A 802 -5.65 -30.02 -6.04
C MET A 802 -4.56 -31.06 -6.28
N LYS A 803 -3.69 -30.95 -7.28
CA LYS A 803 -2.68 -31.99 -7.59
C LYS A 803 -1.26 -31.46 -7.59
N PRO A 804 -0.26 -32.30 -7.25
CA PRO A 804 1.16 -31.91 -7.30
C PRO A 804 1.59 -31.36 -8.66
N LEU A 805 1.15 -31.98 -9.76
CA LEU A 805 1.45 -31.50 -11.12
C LEU A 805 0.97 -30.06 -11.34
N ILE A 806 -0.25 -29.76 -10.90
CA ILE A 806 -0.86 -28.44 -11.07
C ILE A 806 -0.23 -27.42 -10.12
N ALA A 807 0.16 -27.82 -8.92
CA ALA A 807 0.92 -26.98 -8.00
C ALA A 807 2.30 -26.61 -8.55
N ALA A 808 3.01 -27.57 -9.17
CA ALA A 808 4.28 -27.30 -9.85
C ALA A 808 4.10 -26.32 -11.02
N LEU A 809 3.04 -26.48 -11.82
CA LEU A 809 2.71 -25.56 -12.91
C LEU A 809 2.36 -24.16 -12.39
N ALA A 810 1.60 -24.07 -11.30
CA ALA A 810 1.24 -22.81 -10.68
C ALA A 810 2.46 -22.05 -10.14
N GLY A 811 3.44 -22.76 -9.59
CA GLY A 811 4.76 -22.20 -9.21
C GLY A 811 5.73 -22.00 -10.38
N ARG A 812 5.31 -22.26 -11.63
CA ARG A 812 6.13 -22.25 -12.87
C ARG A 812 7.38 -23.14 -12.78
N HIS A 813 7.31 -24.21 -12.00
CA HIS A 813 8.37 -25.21 -11.85
C HIS A 813 8.23 -26.30 -12.92
N PHE A 814 8.43 -25.92 -14.19
CA PHE A 814 8.17 -26.79 -15.34
C PHE A 814 8.97 -28.10 -15.33
N GLN A 815 10.21 -28.11 -14.83
CA GLN A 815 11.00 -29.35 -14.72
C GLN A 815 10.41 -30.30 -13.69
N THR A 816 9.94 -29.77 -12.57
CA THR A 816 9.24 -30.54 -11.53
C THR A 816 7.90 -31.06 -12.05
N ALA A 817 7.15 -30.26 -12.81
CA ALA A 817 5.93 -30.70 -13.49
C ALA A 817 6.22 -31.84 -14.47
N LYS A 818 7.30 -31.73 -15.26
CA LYS A 818 7.73 -32.77 -16.19
C LYS A 818 8.08 -34.08 -15.49
N LEU A 819 8.83 -34.00 -14.41
CA LEU A 819 9.17 -35.15 -13.56
C LEU A 819 7.90 -35.86 -13.05
N LEU A 820 6.93 -35.11 -12.52
CA LEU A 820 5.65 -35.66 -12.05
C LEU A 820 4.87 -36.34 -13.19
N GLY A 821 4.86 -35.74 -14.38
CA GLY A 821 4.24 -36.33 -15.57
C GLY A 821 4.88 -37.67 -15.98
N TYR A 822 6.22 -37.78 -15.99
CA TYR A 822 6.92 -39.04 -16.24
C TYR A 822 6.57 -40.16 -15.24
N HIS A 823 6.20 -39.78 -14.01
CA HIS A 823 5.76 -40.71 -12.98
C HIS A 823 4.24 -40.92 -12.94
N GLY A 824 3.50 -40.49 -13.97
CA GLY A 824 2.09 -40.80 -14.16
C GLY A 824 1.10 -39.81 -13.54
N ALA A 825 1.54 -38.59 -13.20
CA ALA A 825 0.62 -37.53 -12.77
C ALA A 825 -0.33 -37.14 -13.91
N ARG A 826 -1.63 -37.04 -13.62
CA ARG A 826 -2.65 -36.78 -14.65
C ARG A 826 -2.99 -35.30 -14.76
N ALA A 827 -2.96 -34.78 -15.98
CA ALA A 827 -3.34 -33.41 -16.31
C ALA A 827 -4.87 -33.16 -16.32
N ASN A 828 -5.68 -34.19 -16.56
CA ASN A 828 -7.14 -34.09 -16.74
C ASN A 828 -7.96 -34.07 -15.44
N VAL A 829 -7.60 -33.19 -14.52
CA VAL A 829 -8.29 -33.03 -13.23
C VAL A 829 -9.46 -32.09 -13.41
N SER A 830 -10.70 -32.47 -13.11
CA SER A 830 -11.81 -31.52 -13.11
C SER A 830 -11.93 -30.80 -11.76
N GLY A 831 -11.98 -29.46 -11.81
CA GLY A 831 -12.33 -28.61 -10.69
C GLY A 831 -13.81 -28.75 -10.32
N LYS A 832 -14.26 -28.02 -9.28
CA LYS A 832 -15.67 -28.06 -8.82
C LYS A 832 -16.68 -27.57 -9.88
N ASP A 833 -16.23 -26.75 -10.81
CA ASP A 833 -17.00 -26.22 -11.94
C ASP A 833 -16.91 -27.12 -13.18
N GLY A 834 -16.25 -28.28 -13.09
CA GLY A 834 -16.08 -29.24 -14.18
C GLY A 834 -14.99 -28.86 -15.19
N ARG A 835 -14.24 -27.78 -14.98
CA ARG A 835 -13.14 -27.36 -15.85
C ARG A 835 -11.85 -28.09 -15.50
N ILE A 836 -11.12 -28.54 -16.51
CA ILE A 836 -9.72 -28.99 -16.38
C ILE A 836 -8.69 -27.84 -16.47
N PRO A 837 -7.46 -27.98 -15.96
CA PRO A 837 -6.40 -26.96 -16.01
C PRO A 837 -6.16 -26.36 -17.39
N LEU A 838 -6.31 -27.17 -18.45
CA LEU A 838 -6.15 -26.72 -19.84
C LEU A 838 -7.17 -25.64 -20.24
N HIS A 839 -8.40 -25.66 -19.72
CA HIS A 839 -9.38 -24.58 -19.98
C HIS A 839 -8.89 -23.24 -19.41
N SER A 840 -8.36 -23.25 -18.19
CA SER A 840 -7.87 -22.04 -17.55
C SER A 840 -6.62 -21.52 -18.26
N ALA A 841 -5.63 -22.39 -18.51
CA ALA A 841 -4.40 -22.01 -19.21
C ALA A 841 -4.67 -21.42 -20.61
N THR A 842 -5.62 -21.98 -21.36
CA THR A 842 -6.02 -21.46 -22.68
C THR A 842 -6.79 -20.13 -22.60
N TRP A 843 -7.67 -19.94 -21.61
CA TRP A 843 -8.37 -18.68 -21.40
C TRP A 843 -7.42 -17.52 -21.06
N TYR A 844 -6.40 -17.78 -20.25
CA TYR A 844 -5.37 -16.79 -19.89
C TYR A 844 -4.28 -16.61 -20.96
N GLY A 845 -4.18 -17.53 -21.93
CA GLY A 845 -3.17 -17.49 -22.98
C GLY A 845 -1.76 -17.90 -22.52
N ASP A 846 -1.66 -18.82 -21.57
CA ASP A 846 -0.37 -19.28 -21.01
C ASP A 846 0.24 -20.41 -21.86
N LEU A 847 1.00 -20.04 -22.89
CA LEU A 847 1.55 -21.01 -23.86
C LEU A 847 2.42 -22.08 -23.21
N GLU A 848 3.24 -21.73 -22.22
CA GLU A 848 4.15 -22.68 -21.57
C GLU A 848 3.37 -23.73 -20.77
N ILE A 849 2.37 -23.30 -19.99
CA ILE A 849 1.52 -24.24 -19.25
C ILE A 849 0.67 -25.08 -20.22
N VAL A 850 0.12 -24.48 -21.29
CA VAL A 850 -0.62 -25.23 -22.32
C VAL A 850 0.26 -26.32 -22.94
N GLN A 851 1.50 -25.99 -23.33
CA GLN A 851 2.44 -26.96 -23.90
C GLN A 851 2.70 -28.12 -22.94
N VAL A 852 3.03 -27.84 -21.68
CA VAL A 852 3.33 -28.89 -20.71
C VAL A 852 2.09 -29.76 -20.44
N LEU A 853 0.90 -29.18 -20.35
CA LEU A 853 -0.32 -29.96 -20.18
C LEU A 853 -0.57 -30.91 -21.36
N LEU A 854 -0.38 -30.43 -22.60
CA LEU A 854 -0.54 -31.25 -23.81
C LEU A 854 0.52 -32.36 -23.93
N ASP A 855 1.78 -32.07 -23.58
CA ASP A 855 2.87 -33.06 -23.54
C ASP A 855 2.53 -34.25 -22.60
N TYR A 856 1.69 -34.02 -21.58
CA TYR A 856 1.23 -35.03 -20.63
C TYR A 856 -0.23 -35.44 -20.82
N GLU A 857 -0.65 -35.54 -22.09
CA GLU A 857 -1.93 -36.11 -22.52
C GLU A 857 -3.16 -35.41 -21.89
N ALA A 858 -3.08 -34.10 -21.66
CA ALA A 858 -4.28 -33.32 -21.38
C ALA A 858 -5.27 -33.46 -22.54
N ASP A 859 -6.53 -33.75 -22.22
CA ASP A 859 -7.59 -33.90 -23.20
C ASP A 859 -7.91 -32.53 -23.81
N VAL A 860 -7.40 -32.33 -25.02
CA VAL A 860 -7.58 -31.11 -25.81
C VAL A 860 -9.06 -30.81 -26.13
N ASN A 861 -9.92 -31.83 -26.04
CA ASN A 861 -11.35 -31.75 -26.31
C ASN A 861 -12.20 -31.94 -25.04
N ALA A 862 -11.59 -31.84 -23.85
CA ALA A 862 -12.31 -31.92 -22.59
C ALA A 862 -13.49 -30.93 -22.59
N ARG A 863 -14.63 -31.37 -22.06
CA ARG A 863 -15.86 -30.57 -22.03
C ARG A 863 -16.24 -30.21 -20.61
N ASP A 864 -16.45 -28.92 -20.36
CA ASP A 864 -17.06 -28.45 -19.12
C ASP A 864 -18.58 -28.73 -19.09
N PRO A 865 -19.32 -28.41 -18.01
CA PRO A 865 -20.77 -28.64 -17.93
C PRO A 865 -21.61 -27.91 -18.99
N ASN A 866 -21.07 -26.87 -19.62
CA ASN A 866 -21.68 -26.13 -20.72
C ASN A 866 -21.25 -26.65 -22.11
N ASN A 867 -20.52 -27.77 -22.16
CA ASN A 867 -19.86 -28.31 -23.35
C ASN A 867 -18.83 -27.36 -23.97
N TRP A 868 -18.25 -26.44 -23.20
CA TRP A 868 -17.12 -25.66 -23.65
C TRP A 868 -15.85 -26.50 -23.62
N THR A 869 -15.05 -26.38 -24.69
CA THR A 869 -13.74 -27.02 -24.83
C THR A 869 -12.62 -25.98 -24.68
N PRO A 870 -11.34 -26.37 -24.46
CA PRO A 870 -10.22 -25.43 -24.37
C PRO A 870 -10.15 -24.43 -25.54
N ILE A 871 -10.49 -24.84 -26.76
CA ILE A 871 -10.50 -23.93 -27.92
C ILE A 871 -11.65 -22.91 -27.87
N HIS A 872 -12.78 -23.20 -27.21
CA HIS A 872 -13.81 -22.20 -26.91
C HIS A 872 -13.30 -21.19 -25.88
N TYR A 873 -12.63 -21.66 -24.82
CA TYR A 873 -12.01 -20.78 -23.81
C TYR A 873 -10.92 -19.90 -24.40
N LEU A 874 -10.12 -20.39 -25.36
CA LEU A 874 -9.18 -19.56 -26.12
C LEU A 874 -9.90 -18.51 -26.99
N SER A 875 -11.03 -18.88 -27.60
CA SER A 875 -11.81 -18.01 -28.49
C SER A 875 -12.58 -16.92 -27.73
N GLU A 876 -12.94 -17.17 -26.47
CA GLU A 876 -13.46 -16.16 -25.54
C GLU A 876 -12.32 -15.35 -24.92
N GLY A 877 -11.28 -16.08 -24.51
CA GLY A 877 -10.18 -15.72 -23.63
C GLY A 877 -9.86 -14.26 -23.70
N ASN A 878 -10.20 -13.54 -22.64
CA ASN A 878 -9.84 -12.15 -22.46
C ASN A 878 -8.68 -12.13 -21.47
N PRO A 879 -7.43 -12.38 -21.91
CA PRO A 879 -6.31 -12.03 -21.05
C PRO A 879 -6.57 -10.58 -20.62
N PRO A 880 -6.39 -10.24 -19.32
CA PRO A 880 -6.59 -8.88 -18.85
C PRO A 880 -5.96 -7.93 -19.88
N PRO A 881 -6.59 -6.80 -20.25
CA PRO A 881 -6.09 -5.90 -21.30
C PRO A 881 -4.71 -5.28 -21.01
N GLU A 882 -4.03 -5.80 -19.98
CA GLU A 882 -2.91 -5.29 -19.23
C GLU A 882 -1.90 -6.42 -18.90
N THR A 883 -2.04 -7.65 -19.42
CA THR A 883 -0.87 -8.55 -19.49
C THR A 883 -0.01 -8.12 -20.69
N PRO A 884 1.34 -8.20 -20.62
CA PRO A 884 2.22 -8.04 -21.78
C PRO A 884 1.97 -9.08 -22.90
N HIS A 885 0.94 -9.91 -22.76
CA HIS A 885 0.58 -11.04 -23.61
C HIS A 885 -0.87 -11.00 -24.16
N ASN A 886 -1.54 -9.85 -24.21
CA ASN A 886 -2.55 -9.65 -25.27
C ASN A 886 -1.85 -9.47 -26.64
N ASN A 887 -0.86 -10.32 -26.90
CA ASN A 887 -0.15 -10.46 -28.15
C ASN A 887 -1.02 -11.39 -29.01
N PRO A 888 -1.63 -10.88 -30.09
CA PRO A 888 -2.42 -11.70 -31.02
C PRO A 888 -1.63 -12.91 -31.53
N GLU A 889 -0.30 -12.81 -31.62
CA GLU A 889 0.58 -13.89 -32.04
C GLU A 889 0.56 -15.06 -31.04
N LEU A 890 0.52 -14.80 -29.73
CA LEU A 890 0.52 -15.84 -28.70
C LEU A 890 -0.77 -16.66 -28.71
N LEU A 891 -1.93 -15.98 -28.81
CA LEU A 891 -3.22 -16.65 -28.93
C LEU A 891 -3.31 -17.46 -30.23
N SER A 892 -2.73 -16.94 -31.33
CA SER A 892 -2.66 -17.69 -32.58
C SER A 892 -1.74 -18.92 -32.48
N ALA A 893 -0.64 -18.82 -31.75
CA ALA A 893 0.27 -19.94 -31.49
C ALA A 893 -0.41 -21.02 -30.65
N ILE A 894 -1.15 -20.64 -29.60
CA ILE A 894 -1.94 -21.58 -28.78
C ILE A 894 -3.05 -22.22 -29.62
N ALA A 895 -3.73 -21.46 -30.49
CA ALA A 895 -4.76 -22.01 -31.37
C ALA A 895 -4.18 -23.08 -32.30
N ARG A 896 -3.04 -22.81 -32.95
CA ARG A 896 -2.32 -23.78 -33.78
C ARG A 896 -1.91 -25.01 -32.97
N LEU A 897 -1.33 -24.79 -31.79
CA LEU A 897 -0.88 -25.86 -30.91
C LEU A 897 -2.03 -26.80 -30.51
N LEU A 898 -3.20 -26.26 -30.11
CA LEU A 898 -4.38 -27.06 -29.79
C LEU A 898 -4.88 -27.85 -31.02
N LEU A 899 -4.92 -27.23 -32.19
CA LEU A 899 -5.38 -27.88 -33.44
C LEU A 899 -4.41 -28.98 -33.89
N GLU A 900 -3.10 -28.76 -33.77
CA GLU A 900 -2.06 -29.77 -34.02
C GLU A 900 -2.20 -30.99 -33.10
N HIS A 901 -2.65 -30.77 -31.85
CA HIS A 901 -2.97 -31.83 -30.90
C HIS A 901 -4.38 -32.43 -31.06
N GLY A 902 -5.11 -32.06 -32.12
CA GLY A 902 -6.41 -32.66 -32.47
C GLY A 902 -7.64 -31.98 -31.85
N ALA A 903 -7.56 -30.70 -31.52
CA ALA A 903 -8.73 -29.93 -31.10
C ALA A 903 -9.84 -29.94 -32.17
N GLU A 904 -11.08 -30.19 -31.75
CA GLU A 904 -12.27 -30.14 -32.59
C GLU A 904 -12.58 -28.68 -32.99
N VAL A 905 -12.15 -28.27 -34.19
CA VAL A 905 -12.35 -26.91 -34.72
C VAL A 905 -13.83 -26.47 -34.79
N ASN A 906 -14.75 -27.45 -34.91
CA ASN A 906 -16.19 -27.26 -35.00
C ASN A 906 -16.96 -27.85 -33.79
N ALA A 907 -16.30 -28.00 -32.63
CA ALA A 907 -16.98 -28.41 -31.40
C ALA A 907 -18.19 -27.50 -31.10
N ARG A 908 -19.23 -28.02 -30.45
CA ARG A 908 -20.45 -27.25 -30.14
C ARG A 908 -20.74 -27.24 -28.64
N THR A 909 -21.02 -26.05 -28.10
CA THR A 909 -21.50 -25.88 -26.73
C THR A 909 -22.97 -26.29 -26.58
N ASN A 910 -23.51 -26.23 -25.36
CA ASN A 910 -24.93 -26.49 -25.08
C ASN A 910 -25.91 -25.54 -25.77
N SER A 911 -25.44 -24.37 -26.25
CA SER A 911 -26.23 -23.41 -27.03
C SER A 911 -25.93 -23.49 -28.53
N GLY A 912 -25.26 -24.55 -28.97
CA GLY A 912 -24.90 -24.77 -30.36
C GLY A 912 -23.73 -23.92 -30.88
N LEU A 913 -23.10 -23.09 -30.03
CA LEU A 913 -21.99 -22.21 -30.44
C LEU A 913 -20.75 -23.02 -30.79
N ALA A 914 -20.12 -22.68 -31.92
CA ALA A 914 -18.80 -23.17 -32.30
C ALA A 914 -17.69 -22.17 -31.87
N PRO A 915 -16.41 -22.56 -31.80
CA PRO A 915 -15.31 -21.65 -31.43
C PRO A 915 -15.29 -20.37 -32.29
N LEU A 916 -15.63 -20.48 -33.58
CA LEU A 916 -15.72 -19.35 -34.49
C LEU A 916 -16.83 -18.34 -34.10
N HIS A 917 -17.96 -18.79 -33.54
CA HIS A 917 -18.98 -17.90 -32.99
C HIS A 917 -18.45 -17.11 -31.81
N VAL A 918 -17.75 -17.78 -30.90
CA VAL A 918 -17.16 -17.17 -29.70
C VAL A 918 -16.09 -16.14 -30.11
N ALA A 919 -15.20 -16.50 -31.03
CA ALA A 919 -14.20 -15.56 -31.58
C ALA A 919 -14.87 -14.35 -32.25
N ALA A 920 -15.99 -14.55 -32.96
CA ALA A 920 -16.78 -13.48 -33.56
C ALA A 920 -17.48 -12.57 -32.54
N GLN A 921 -17.94 -13.10 -31.41
CA GLN A 921 -18.53 -12.33 -30.32
C GLN A 921 -17.49 -11.43 -29.63
N TYR A 922 -16.31 -11.99 -29.34
CA TYR A 922 -15.25 -11.30 -28.61
C TYR A 922 -14.28 -10.52 -29.49
N GLY A 923 -14.36 -10.65 -30.82
CA GLY A 923 -13.53 -9.92 -31.76
C GLY A 923 -12.10 -10.46 -31.89
N ARG A 924 -11.90 -11.78 -31.69
CA ARG A 924 -10.59 -12.43 -31.76
C ARG A 924 -10.16 -12.70 -33.20
N VAL A 925 -9.69 -11.65 -33.88
CA VAL A 925 -9.35 -11.68 -35.32
C VAL A 925 -8.35 -12.80 -35.65
N GLU A 926 -7.22 -12.88 -34.95
CA GLU A 926 -6.18 -13.88 -35.30
C GLU A 926 -6.58 -15.31 -34.92
N VAL A 927 -7.35 -15.51 -33.85
CA VAL A 927 -7.92 -16.84 -33.52
C VAL A 927 -8.94 -17.24 -34.58
N ALA A 928 -9.84 -16.34 -34.99
CA ALA A 928 -10.80 -16.59 -36.06
C ALA A 928 -10.11 -16.97 -37.38
N ARG A 929 -9.00 -16.28 -37.72
CA ARG A 929 -8.18 -16.62 -38.89
C ARG A 929 -7.64 -18.05 -38.80
N VAL A 930 -7.00 -18.40 -37.69
CA VAL A 930 -6.44 -19.74 -37.50
C VAL A 930 -7.54 -20.81 -37.57
N LEU A 931 -8.71 -20.56 -36.95
CA LEU A 931 -9.85 -21.47 -37.02
C LEU A 931 -10.33 -21.69 -38.46
N LEU A 932 -10.48 -20.61 -39.24
CA LEU A 932 -10.89 -20.67 -40.66
C LEU A 932 -9.85 -21.40 -41.52
N ASP A 933 -8.56 -21.10 -41.34
CA ASP A 933 -7.45 -21.77 -42.02
C ASP A 933 -7.44 -23.29 -41.76
N HIS A 934 -7.98 -23.73 -40.62
CA HIS A 934 -8.07 -25.14 -40.21
C HIS A 934 -9.49 -25.74 -40.40
N GLY A 935 -10.32 -25.13 -41.23
CA GLY A 935 -11.60 -25.70 -41.66
C GLY A 935 -12.78 -25.47 -40.72
N ALA A 936 -12.77 -24.40 -39.93
CA ALA A 936 -13.96 -23.94 -39.22
C ALA A 936 -15.10 -23.66 -40.21
N ASN A 937 -16.31 -24.13 -39.89
CA ASN A 937 -17.48 -23.89 -40.72
C ASN A 937 -17.94 -22.42 -40.57
N VAL A 938 -17.62 -21.60 -41.58
CA VAL A 938 -17.97 -20.18 -41.66
C VAL A 938 -19.49 -19.92 -41.61
N GLY A 939 -20.30 -20.91 -42.01
CA GLY A 939 -21.77 -20.88 -41.98
C GLY A 939 -22.37 -21.78 -40.91
N ALA A 940 -21.63 -22.12 -39.84
CA ALA A 940 -22.21 -22.83 -38.71
C ALA A 940 -23.35 -22.02 -38.11
N GLU A 941 -24.44 -22.68 -37.70
CA GLU A 941 -25.57 -22.03 -37.03
C GLU A 941 -25.58 -22.48 -35.56
N ASP A 942 -25.81 -21.56 -34.63
CA ASP A 942 -26.14 -21.89 -33.24
C ASP A 942 -27.63 -22.29 -33.08
N ASP A 943 -28.08 -22.55 -31.86
CA ASP A 943 -29.47 -23.01 -31.63
C ASP A 943 -30.53 -21.93 -31.96
N GLU A 944 -30.12 -20.67 -32.09
CA GLU A 944 -30.97 -19.55 -32.53
C GLU A 944 -30.88 -19.30 -34.05
N GLY A 945 -30.17 -20.16 -34.79
CA GLY A 945 -29.92 -19.99 -36.23
C GLY A 945 -28.90 -18.89 -36.54
N ARG A 946 -28.19 -18.37 -35.54
CA ARG A 946 -27.22 -17.28 -35.75
C ARG A 946 -25.93 -17.86 -36.28
N THR A 947 -25.38 -17.24 -37.32
CA THR A 947 -24.06 -17.57 -37.88
C THR A 947 -22.95 -16.73 -37.24
N PRO A 948 -21.65 -17.07 -37.40
CA PRO A 948 -20.56 -16.26 -36.87
C PRO A 948 -20.58 -14.81 -37.38
N ILE A 949 -21.00 -14.57 -38.63
CA ILE A 949 -21.13 -13.22 -39.18
C ILE A 949 -22.28 -12.45 -38.53
N TYR A 950 -23.40 -13.12 -38.24
CA TYR A 950 -24.50 -12.52 -37.48
C TYR A 950 -24.02 -12.11 -36.08
N VAL A 951 -23.29 -12.98 -35.39
CA VAL A 951 -22.73 -12.70 -34.07
C VAL A 951 -21.74 -11.53 -34.13
N ALA A 952 -20.81 -11.50 -35.11
CA ALA A 952 -19.89 -10.38 -35.31
C ALA A 952 -20.64 -9.05 -35.53
N ALA A 953 -21.73 -9.08 -36.29
CA ALA A 953 -22.57 -7.92 -36.57
C ALA A 953 -23.33 -7.43 -35.34
N ASN A 954 -23.86 -8.35 -34.53
CA ASN A 954 -24.54 -8.05 -33.28
C ASN A 954 -23.61 -7.36 -32.26
N TYR A 955 -22.35 -7.80 -32.16
CA TYR A 955 -21.35 -7.29 -31.20
C TYR A 955 -20.39 -6.23 -31.76
N GLY A 956 -20.61 -5.76 -33.00
CA GLY A 956 -19.83 -4.66 -33.59
C GLY A 956 -18.40 -5.02 -33.99
N ARG A 957 -18.11 -6.29 -34.27
CA ARG A 957 -16.75 -6.78 -34.58
C ARG A 957 -16.41 -6.66 -36.07
N ALA A 958 -16.27 -5.44 -36.57
CA ALA A 958 -16.08 -5.15 -38.00
C ALA A 958 -14.92 -5.92 -38.66
N LYS A 959 -13.76 -6.03 -37.99
CA LYS A 959 -12.61 -6.79 -38.52
C LYS A 959 -12.90 -8.28 -38.69
N VAL A 960 -13.61 -8.90 -37.75
CA VAL A 960 -14.00 -10.31 -37.85
C VAL A 960 -15.10 -10.48 -38.90
N ALA A 961 -16.08 -9.58 -38.96
CA ALA A 961 -17.12 -9.60 -39.99
C ALA A 961 -16.53 -9.52 -41.41
N HIS A 962 -15.56 -8.63 -41.62
CA HIS A 962 -14.84 -8.52 -42.90
C HIS A 962 -14.10 -9.82 -43.24
N MET A 963 -13.33 -10.36 -42.30
CA MET A 963 -12.61 -11.63 -42.49
C MET A 963 -13.55 -12.80 -42.81
N LEU A 964 -14.69 -12.90 -42.12
CA LEU A 964 -15.68 -13.94 -42.37
C LEU A 964 -16.23 -13.84 -43.81
N LEU A 965 -16.48 -12.62 -44.31
CA LEU A 965 -16.92 -12.39 -45.69
C LEU A 965 -15.85 -12.78 -46.71
N GLU A 966 -14.58 -12.46 -46.47
CA GLU A 966 -13.45 -12.92 -47.30
C GLU A 966 -13.37 -14.45 -47.37
N HIS A 967 -13.78 -15.14 -46.30
CA HIS A 967 -13.85 -16.61 -46.23
C HIS A 967 -15.21 -17.17 -46.68
N GLY A 968 -16.04 -16.37 -47.37
CA GLY A 968 -17.27 -16.85 -48.00
C GLY A 968 -18.49 -16.94 -47.09
N ALA A 969 -18.53 -16.20 -45.97
CA ALA A 969 -19.73 -16.08 -45.15
C ALA A 969 -20.90 -15.52 -45.97
N ASN A 970 -22.08 -16.12 -45.84
CA ASN A 970 -23.29 -15.60 -46.47
C ASN A 970 -23.74 -14.31 -45.76
N VAL A 971 -23.56 -13.17 -46.42
CA VAL A 971 -23.93 -11.84 -45.93
C VAL A 971 -25.43 -11.70 -45.60
N GLY A 972 -26.28 -12.57 -46.18
CA GLY A 972 -27.72 -12.61 -45.96
C GLY A 972 -28.22 -13.72 -45.04
N ALA A 973 -27.35 -14.43 -44.33
CA ALA A 973 -27.75 -15.53 -43.44
C ALA A 973 -28.54 -15.01 -42.22
N GLY A 974 -29.86 -15.21 -42.22
CA GLY A 974 -30.74 -14.78 -41.15
C GLY A 974 -30.78 -15.76 -39.97
N ASP A 975 -31.05 -15.24 -38.77
CA ASP A 975 -31.38 -16.06 -37.59
C ASP A 975 -32.77 -16.72 -37.71
N ASN A 976 -33.19 -17.49 -36.69
CA ASN A 976 -34.52 -18.12 -36.65
C ASN A 976 -35.70 -17.10 -36.70
N ASN A 977 -35.44 -15.82 -36.44
CA ASN A 977 -36.40 -14.74 -36.54
C ASN A 977 -36.34 -14.00 -37.89
N GLY A 978 -35.54 -14.48 -38.84
CA GLY A 978 -35.33 -13.85 -40.14
C GLY A 978 -34.45 -12.60 -40.08
N LYS A 979 -33.85 -12.27 -38.94
CA LYS A 979 -32.96 -11.10 -38.81
C LYS A 979 -31.63 -11.41 -39.49
N THR A 980 -31.25 -10.60 -40.47
CA THR A 980 -29.95 -10.70 -41.16
C THR A 980 -28.80 -10.08 -40.34
N PRO A 981 -27.52 -10.31 -40.70
CA PRO A 981 -26.39 -9.64 -40.04
C PRO A 981 -26.51 -8.11 -40.16
N LEU A 982 -27.00 -7.60 -41.30
CA LEU A 982 -27.26 -6.17 -41.47
C LEU A 982 -28.32 -5.66 -40.50
N TYR A 983 -29.41 -6.42 -40.33
CA TYR A 983 -30.43 -6.10 -39.33
C TYR A 983 -29.83 -6.00 -37.93
N ALA A 984 -29.04 -6.99 -37.50
CA ALA A 984 -28.42 -7.02 -36.17
C ALA A 984 -27.43 -5.86 -35.94
N ALA A 985 -26.61 -5.53 -36.95
CA ALA A 985 -25.68 -4.40 -36.90
C ALA A 985 -26.43 -3.07 -36.74
N VAL A 986 -27.55 -2.89 -37.45
CA VAL A 986 -28.38 -1.69 -37.33
C VAL A 986 -29.10 -1.62 -35.98
N GLU A 987 -29.65 -2.74 -35.50
CA GLU A 987 -30.34 -2.82 -34.21
C GLU A 987 -29.45 -2.37 -33.04
N HIS A 988 -28.14 -2.64 -33.13
CA HIS A 988 -27.14 -2.30 -32.10
C HIS A 988 -26.27 -1.08 -32.43
N ARG A 989 -26.59 -0.33 -33.51
CA ARG A 989 -25.87 0.88 -33.96
C ARG A 989 -24.38 0.64 -34.28
N ASN A 990 -24.05 -0.53 -34.83
CA ASN A 990 -22.68 -0.90 -35.21
C ASN A 990 -22.32 -0.37 -36.61
N VAL A 991 -22.11 0.95 -36.71
CA VAL A 991 -21.91 1.69 -37.98
C VAL A 991 -20.85 1.07 -38.89
N GLU A 992 -19.67 0.71 -38.36
CA GLU A 992 -18.61 0.14 -39.19
C GLU A 992 -18.93 -1.26 -39.70
N VAL A 993 -19.69 -2.06 -38.95
CA VAL A 993 -20.17 -3.36 -39.47
C VAL A 993 -21.22 -3.15 -40.54
N VAL A 994 -22.11 -2.16 -40.39
CA VAL A 994 -23.08 -1.78 -41.44
C VAL A 994 -22.34 -1.45 -42.74
N ARG A 995 -21.28 -0.63 -42.68
CA ARG A 995 -20.45 -0.30 -43.85
C ARG A 995 -19.88 -1.55 -44.51
N VAL A 996 -19.18 -2.39 -43.73
CA VAL A 996 -18.58 -3.65 -44.23
C VAL A 996 -19.62 -4.54 -44.90
N LEU A 997 -20.78 -4.73 -44.28
CA LEU A 997 -21.85 -5.57 -44.83
C LEU A 997 -22.42 -5.00 -46.13
N LEU A 998 -22.62 -3.68 -46.23
CA LEU A 998 -23.12 -3.02 -47.44
C LEU A 998 -22.12 -3.11 -48.60
N GLU A 999 -20.83 -2.90 -48.32
CA GLU A 999 -19.74 -3.07 -49.30
C GLU A 999 -19.70 -4.50 -49.88
N HIS A 1000 -20.15 -5.50 -49.12
CA HIS A 1000 -20.24 -6.90 -49.55
C HIS A 1000 -21.65 -7.30 -50.01
N GLY A 1001 -22.50 -6.32 -50.37
CA GLY A 1001 -23.78 -6.56 -51.04
C GLY A 1001 -24.93 -6.99 -50.12
N ALA A 1002 -24.90 -6.63 -48.83
CA ALA A 1002 -26.02 -6.90 -47.93
C ALA A 1002 -27.33 -6.24 -48.43
N ASN A 1003 -28.40 -7.03 -48.51
CA ASN A 1003 -29.71 -6.53 -48.95
C ASN A 1003 -30.34 -5.61 -47.89
N VAL A 1004 -30.37 -4.30 -48.17
CA VAL A 1004 -30.98 -3.28 -47.29
C VAL A 1004 -32.49 -3.47 -47.07
N GLY A 1005 -33.17 -4.19 -47.97
CA GLY A 1005 -34.60 -4.48 -47.90
C GLY A 1005 -34.95 -5.79 -47.19
N ALA A 1006 -33.97 -6.58 -46.76
CA ALA A 1006 -34.21 -7.84 -46.05
C ALA A 1006 -34.70 -7.57 -44.62
N GLY A 1007 -36.00 -7.81 -44.38
CA GLY A 1007 -36.63 -7.64 -43.07
C GLY A 1007 -36.67 -8.92 -42.25
N ASP A 1008 -36.98 -8.78 -40.97
CA ASP A 1008 -37.25 -9.91 -40.07
C ASP A 1008 -38.58 -10.62 -40.40
N ASN A 1009 -38.95 -11.64 -39.62
CA ASN A 1009 -40.21 -12.38 -39.79
C ASN A 1009 -41.47 -11.50 -39.60
N GLU A 1010 -41.35 -10.32 -39.00
CA GLU A 1010 -42.43 -9.32 -38.89
C GLU A 1010 -42.43 -8.32 -40.06
N GLY A 1011 -41.49 -8.46 -41.00
CA GLY A 1011 -41.31 -7.58 -42.15
C GLY A 1011 -40.62 -6.26 -41.83
N ARG A 1012 -40.04 -6.10 -40.63
CA ARG A 1012 -39.32 -4.88 -40.24
C ARG A 1012 -37.97 -4.83 -40.94
N THR A 1013 -37.70 -3.76 -41.66
CA THR A 1013 -36.42 -3.58 -42.39
C THR A 1013 -35.36 -2.89 -41.52
N PRO A 1014 -34.06 -3.06 -41.82
CA PRO A 1014 -32.98 -2.32 -41.15
C PRO A 1014 -33.22 -0.80 -41.17
N PHE A 1015 -33.74 -0.25 -42.27
CA PHE A 1015 -34.07 1.17 -42.37
C PHE A 1015 -35.14 1.62 -41.38
N GLN A 1016 -36.22 0.82 -41.21
CA GLN A 1016 -37.28 1.13 -40.24
C GLN A 1016 -36.76 1.10 -38.80
N ILE A 1017 -35.84 0.19 -38.47
CA ILE A 1017 -35.20 0.14 -37.15
C ILE A 1017 -34.29 1.34 -36.92
N ALA A 1018 -33.46 1.69 -37.91
CA ALA A 1018 -32.60 2.89 -37.83
C ALA A 1018 -33.44 4.17 -37.66
N SER A 1019 -34.57 4.28 -38.37
CA SER A 1019 -35.50 5.40 -38.26
C SER A 1019 -36.18 5.45 -36.89
N ALA A 1020 -36.71 4.32 -36.41
CA ALA A 1020 -37.38 4.24 -35.11
C ALA A 1020 -36.44 4.58 -33.93
N LYS A 1021 -35.13 4.28 -34.06
CA LYS A 1021 -34.12 4.56 -33.03
C LYS A 1021 -33.35 5.88 -33.24
N GLY A 1022 -33.61 6.62 -34.33
CA GLY A 1022 -32.95 7.90 -34.62
C GLY A 1022 -31.47 7.78 -35.02
N TYR A 1023 -31.10 6.74 -35.78
CA TYR A 1023 -29.71 6.50 -36.20
C TYR A 1023 -29.42 7.15 -37.57
N ASP A 1024 -29.32 8.48 -37.59
CA ASP A 1024 -29.21 9.30 -38.82
C ASP A 1024 -28.07 8.87 -39.75
N GLU A 1025 -26.89 8.57 -39.20
CA GLU A 1025 -25.74 8.12 -39.98
C GLU A 1025 -26.00 6.77 -40.68
N ILE A 1026 -26.63 5.83 -39.97
CA ILE A 1026 -26.99 4.52 -40.53
C ILE A 1026 -28.09 4.67 -41.58
N MET A 1027 -29.09 5.52 -41.34
CA MET A 1027 -30.13 5.81 -42.34
C MET A 1027 -29.54 6.36 -43.63
N LYS A 1028 -28.53 7.24 -43.52
CA LYS A 1028 -27.80 7.76 -44.68
C LYS A 1028 -27.06 6.65 -45.43
N LEU A 1029 -26.29 5.82 -44.73
CA LEU A 1029 -25.57 4.67 -45.33
C LEU A 1029 -26.52 3.70 -46.05
N LEU A 1030 -27.65 3.37 -45.43
CA LEU A 1030 -28.67 2.48 -46.02
C LEU A 1030 -29.35 3.11 -47.25
N SER A 1031 -29.57 4.44 -47.24
CA SER A 1031 -30.20 5.14 -48.37
C SER A 1031 -29.28 5.22 -49.58
N GLU A 1032 -27.99 5.47 -49.35
CA GLU A 1032 -26.97 5.51 -50.41
C GLU A 1032 -26.90 4.16 -51.15
N HIS A 1033 -26.85 3.05 -50.41
CA HIS A 1033 -26.75 1.70 -50.99
C HIS A 1033 -28.10 1.12 -51.44
N GLY A 1034 -29.22 1.68 -50.99
CA GLY A 1034 -30.57 1.27 -51.45
C GLY A 1034 -30.97 1.80 -52.83
N THR A 1035 -30.27 2.82 -53.35
CA THR A 1035 -30.55 3.39 -54.67
C THR A 1035 -29.88 2.66 -55.84
N GLU A 1036 -28.83 1.87 -55.59
CA GLU A 1036 -28.10 1.13 -56.63
C GLU A 1036 -28.78 -0.19 -57.05
N GLY A 1037 -29.74 -0.71 -56.26
CA GLY A 1037 -30.50 -1.93 -56.59
C GLY A 1037 -31.80 -1.71 -57.38
N MET A 1038 -32.11 -0.48 -57.78
CA MET A 1038 -33.31 -0.12 -58.57
C MET A 1038 -32.99 0.35 -60.01
N LEU A 1039 -31.73 0.25 -60.45
CA LEU A 1039 -31.28 0.43 -61.84
C LEU A 1039 -30.89 -0.91 -62.44
#